data_AF-A0A7X7P7G2-F1
#
_entry.id   AF-A0A7X7P7G2-F1
#
_cell.length_a   1.000
_cell.length_b   1.000
_cell.length_c   1.000
_cell.angle_alpha   90.00
_cell.angle_beta   90.00
_cell.angle_gamma   90.00
#
_symmetry.space_group_name_H-M   'P 1'
#
loop_
_entity.id
_entity.type
_entity.pdbx_description
1 polymer ?
#
loop_
_entity_poly.entity_id
_entity_poly.type
_entity_poly.pdbx_seq_one_letter_code
_entity_poly.pdbx_strand_id
1 'polypeptide(L)'
;MGSFKEMDGIMTQTKWISFLSCFLLGFAFINAQDLPAELDVIIRDFEVTHPDFENFTEEQENIKAKGVAFGVQGYISDQDWMTKSLRPDNQKCANEKTPVAGIPMGTNGYPLPTSPNLYLPGYLSFNAAAGDPVQYGEFSGCRIDASFNPNGLGILRGYLHELCPGAAKDGADCNAGSVCTRRNWAQTVYITPGMVQQNLLIPFENGEFNHYAARPQKLNLACDNDHFDQWYLSNPDVNLETRTTLILPKLGANSDYYQVDYNWNNGGYFPLDLIDPVTGVWLGNAPGSMQFGPQSLSIFCPPYVYQWASTQADMNGRSTATLCEAWQANGGPRAPFAALAAANSTTIGKDGFPGTSKLRNYNFTMMGYGKFKYKQGSAEVFEFAGDDDMWIFVDGVLAVDLGGTHLAAPGKVDIALLAANAHGCQPGQPLASESAVNGCWADNSWHHLHFFYADRQTDGSNMRIKSSLSEIAPTMFGQPLILSAEFTPEGNAFVTNLVVNTQLHEGSVGLIANSSLYPSYFPIIVTRKGLDASGLPKLIPDTLAFQVESFRYVDYKAAAGGYIYELKGSLCDELSCATKINPQNGDLLSFNFSTEATSEARNRFSYTNPDLTIISTTGKTVGSYYWGFGKLIMSVETEIMPTDSTIDRPKFDNDKLLNEIPLVDDQLPLNATGEIIVSALPLEYAQNPVITKWIEDHPEYTSAPSGNGGTAGSLVNGGLDPVTGRFAFVQSYNTAASSKDSPAETRCYVDGNGTESCTSLSFLTGQPFRINVRVFDHLGHFVSQYNETITKEAMNAILNTPPSPAGQTQCTDNLTSTMYPAVASGYAVINVKMYPVSQSGRKVATGPYIYQVALIEQPNKHCVNFGGTQNFVDEPYKRTHFTMKRGYRRINQ
;
A
#
# COMPACT_ATOMS: atom_id res chain seq x y z
N MET A 1 13.02 -55.63 -30.68
CA MET A 1 12.81 -55.49 -29.23
C MET A 1 12.59 -54.00 -28.99
N GLY A 2 11.39 -53.43 -29.14
CA GLY A 2 10.13 -53.67 -28.41
C GLY A 2 10.24 -53.04 -27.02
N SER A 3 9.38 -52.15 -26.49
CA SER A 3 8.09 -51.52 -26.87
C SER A 3 7.82 -50.49 -25.74
N PHE A 4 7.56 -49.19 -26.02
CA PHE A 4 6.23 -48.51 -26.00
C PHE A 4 5.28 -48.74 -24.80
N LYS A 5 4.94 -47.65 -24.08
CA LYS A 5 3.60 -47.01 -23.87
C LYS A 5 3.66 -45.96 -22.72
N GLU A 6 3.45 -44.65 -22.94
CA GLU A 6 2.16 -43.87 -23.05
C GLU A 6 1.35 -43.85 -21.73
N MET A 7 0.72 -42.77 -21.23
CA MET A 7 0.30 -41.46 -21.79
C MET A 7 -0.23 -40.52 -20.66
N ASP A 8 -0.16 -39.20 -20.92
CA ASP A 8 -1.11 -38.10 -20.64
C ASP A 8 -1.50 -37.60 -19.22
N GLY A 9 -1.50 -36.24 -19.09
CA GLY A 9 -2.29 -35.55 -18.05
C GLY A 9 -1.96 -34.07 -17.72
N ILE A 10 -2.12 -33.16 -18.68
CA ILE A 10 -2.57 -31.74 -18.51
C ILE A 10 -1.67 -30.77 -17.69
N MET A 11 -0.97 -29.91 -18.43
CA MET A 11 -0.31 -28.69 -17.92
C MET A 11 -1.26 -27.49 -18.17
N THR A 12 -1.89 -26.96 -17.12
CA THR A 12 -2.54 -25.64 -17.17
C THR A 12 -1.57 -24.58 -16.69
N GLN A 13 -1.07 -23.77 -17.63
CA GLN A 13 -0.29 -22.56 -17.35
C GLN A 13 -1.18 -21.50 -16.70
N THR A 14 -0.91 -21.17 -15.44
CA THR A 14 -1.38 -19.95 -14.79
C THR A 14 -0.56 -18.76 -15.29
N LYS A 15 -1.28 -17.76 -15.81
CA LYS A 15 -0.77 -16.47 -16.27
C LYS A 15 -0.14 -15.71 -15.09
N TRP A 16 1.15 -15.42 -15.20
CA TRP A 16 1.84 -14.43 -14.37
C TRP A 16 1.88 -13.12 -15.16
N ILE A 17 1.29 -12.04 -14.63
CA ILE A 17 1.47 -10.69 -15.14
C ILE A 17 2.01 -9.82 -14.02
N SER A 18 3.23 -9.33 -14.23
CA SER A 18 3.89 -8.29 -13.47
C SER A 18 3.11 -6.98 -13.59
N PHE A 19 2.49 -6.52 -12.50
CA PHE A 19 2.01 -5.15 -12.34
C PHE A 19 3.14 -4.33 -11.74
N LEU A 20 3.95 -3.71 -12.59
CA LEU A 20 5.03 -2.85 -12.16
C LEU A 20 5.26 -1.71 -13.15
N SER A 21 4.50 -0.63 -13.03
CA SER A 21 4.92 0.72 -13.43
C SER A 21 3.83 1.77 -13.20
N CYS A 22 4.21 2.83 -12.46
CA CYS A 22 3.70 4.20 -12.50
C CYS A 22 2.37 4.55 -11.79
N PHE A 23 2.41 4.57 -10.45
CA PHE A 23 1.69 5.58 -9.67
C PHE A 23 2.56 6.84 -9.59
N LEU A 24 2.42 7.74 -10.57
CA LEU A 24 3.02 9.09 -10.51
C LEU A 24 1.89 10.13 -10.52
N LEU A 25 1.71 10.73 -9.34
CA LEU A 25 1.20 12.07 -9.05
C LEU A 25 -0.26 12.39 -9.41
N GLY A 26 -1.12 12.26 -8.40
CA GLY A 26 -2.37 13.02 -8.29
C GLY A 26 -2.33 13.87 -7.02
N PHE A 27 -1.83 15.10 -7.10
CA PHE A 27 -2.14 16.12 -6.09
C PHE A 27 -3.58 16.57 -6.31
N ALA A 28 -4.51 16.00 -5.55
CA ALA A 28 -5.83 16.59 -5.38
C ALA A 28 -5.79 17.46 -4.12
N PHE A 29 -5.77 18.79 -4.30
CA PHE A 29 -6.26 19.68 -3.25
C PHE A 29 -7.74 19.36 -3.06
N ILE A 30 -8.02 18.53 -2.06
CA ILE A 30 -9.32 18.37 -1.42
C ILE A 30 -9.10 18.92 -0.02
N ASN A 31 -10.03 19.70 0.51
CA ASN A 31 -10.05 20.05 1.92
C ASN A 31 -10.00 18.73 2.70
N ALA A 32 -8.80 18.35 3.14
CA ALA A 32 -8.63 17.24 4.04
C ALA A 32 -9.34 17.67 5.33
N GLN A 33 -10.48 17.05 5.63
CA GLN A 33 -10.70 16.77 7.04
C GLN A 33 -9.42 16.09 7.51
N ASP A 34 -8.74 16.70 8.49
CA ASP A 34 -7.54 16.17 9.13
C ASP A 34 -7.90 14.79 9.71
N LEU A 35 -7.85 13.75 8.89
CA LEU A 35 -8.02 12.37 9.35
C LEU A 35 -6.84 12.09 10.29
N PRO A 36 -7.10 11.51 11.47
CA PRO A 36 -6.02 11.12 12.35
C PRO A 36 -5.11 10.13 11.63
N ALA A 37 -3.81 10.18 11.91
CA ALA A 37 -2.90 9.15 11.47
C ALA A 37 -3.26 7.84 12.16
N GLU A 38 -3.52 6.77 11.41
CA GLU A 38 -3.84 5.46 11.96
C GLU A 38 -2.76 4.44 11.56
N LEU A 39 -2.42 3.54 12.49
CA LEU A 39 -1.52 2.42 12.26
C LEU A 39 -2.29 1.12 12.50
N ASP A 40 -2.03 0.11 11.67
CA ASP A 40 -2.57 -1.23 11.90
C ASP A 40 -1.84 -1.86 13.08
N VAL A 41 -2.57 -2.44 14.03
CA VAL A 41 -1.97 -3.15 15.16
C VAL A 41 -2.57 -4.54 15.34
N ILE A 42 -1.68 -5.49 15.65
CA ILE A 42 -2.01 -6.85 16.07
C ILE A 42 -1.52 -7.02 17.49
N ILE A 43 -2.46 -7.11 18.42
CA ILE A 43 -2.20 -7.28 19.84
C ILE A 43 -2.38 -8.76 20.18
N ARG A 44 -1.46 -9.34 20.93
CA ARG A 44 -1.55 -10.70 21.45
C ARG A 44 -1.55 -10.63 22.96
N ASP A 45 -2.64 -11.07 23.55
CA ASP A 45 -2.81 -11.15 24.99
C ASP A 45 -2.34 -12.50 25.50
N PHE A 46 -1.59 -12.51 26.60
CA PHE A 46 -1.00 -13.69 27.22
C PHE A 46 -1.59 -13.89 28.62
N GLU A 47 -1.77 -15.15 29.02
CA GLU A 47 -2.05 -15.44 30.41
C GLU A 47 -0.81 -15.13 31.28
N VAL A 48 -0.99 -14.59 32.49
CA VAL A 48 0.11 -14.28 33.44
C VAL A 48 0.96 -15.49 33.86
N THR A 49 0.51 -16.70 33.54
CA THR A 49 1.27 -17.93 33.75
C THR A 49 2.40 -18.10 32.73
N HIS A 50 2.37 -17.38 31.61
CA HIS A 50 3.37 -17.48 30.55
C HIS A 50 4.79 -17.21 31.07
N PRO A 51 5.79 -18.08 30.82
CA PRO A 51 7.09 -18.01 31.50
C PRO A 51 7.97 -16.78 31.23
N ASP A 52 7.68 -16.02 30.18
CA ASP A 52 8.42 -14.79 29.83
C ASP A 52 7.79 -13.51 30.41
N PHE A 53 6.60 -13.60 31.02
CA PHE A 53 5.88 -12.47 31.63
C PHE A 53 5.91 -12.61 33.16
N GLU A 54 5.86 -11.49 33.89
CA GLU A 54 5.86 -11.45 35.35
C GLU A 54 7.00 -12.26 36.00
N ASN A 55 8.16 -12.29 35.33
CA ASN A 55 9.27 -13.15 35.73
C ASN A 55 10.14 -12.50 36.83
N PHE A 56 10.24 -11.17 36.89
CA PHE A 56 11.01 -10.45 37.92
C PHE A 56 12.44 -10.97 38.14
N THR A 57 13.15 -11.40 37.08
CA THR A 57 14.50 -11.97 37.23
C THR A 57 15.52 -10.93 37.63
N GLU A 58 15.29 -9.66 37.28
CA GLU A 58 16.03 -8.50 37.74
C GLU A 58 15.90 -8.28 39.26
N GLU A 59 14.85 -8.82 39.88
CA GLU A 59 14.61 -8.79 41.32
C GLU A 59 14.95 -10.12 42.03
N GLN A 60 15.63 -11.05 41.34
CA GLN A 60 16.00 -12.36 41.86
C GLN A 60 16.71 -12.29 43.22
N GLU A 61 17.68 -11.39 43.40
CA GLU A 61 18.42 -11.29 44.66
C GLU A 61 17.47 -10.97 45.83
N ASN A 62 16.50 -10.08 45.60
CA ASN A 62 15.47 -9.77 46.57
C ASN A 62 14.54 -10.97 46.82
N ILE A 63 14.10 -11.65 45.76
CA ILE A 63 13.23 -12.84 45.86
C ILE A 63 13.92 -13.94 46.67
N LYS A 64 15.21 -14.19 46.45
CA LYS A 64 16.00 -15.20 47.18
C LYS A 64 16.28 -14.79 48.62
N ALA A 65 16.62 -13.52 48.86
CA ALA A 65 16.98 -13.04 50.19
C ALA A 65 15.77 -12.89 51.11
N LYS A 66 14.63 -12.44 50.57
CA LYS A 66 13.40 -12.15 51.35
C LYS A 66 12.40 -13.31 51.33
N GLY A 67 12.57 -14.25 50.40
CA GLY A 67 11.62 -15.33 50.16
C GLY A 67 10.39 -14.84 49.39
N VAL A 68 9.66 -15.79 48.81
CA VAL A 68 8.39 -15.54 48.13
C VAL A 68 7.28 -15.41 49.16
N ALA A 69 6.37 -14.44 48.97
CA ALA A 69 5.23 -14.22 49.85
C ALA A 69 4.34 -15.46 49.94
N PHE A 70 3.71 -15.66 51.11
CA PHE A 70 2.90 -16.85 51.36
C PHE A 70 1.75 -16.97 50.36
N GLY A 71 1.62 -18.12 49.69
CA GLY A 71 0.58 -18.39 48.70
C GLY A 71 0.96 -18.01 47.26
N VAL A 72 2.04 -17.26 47.05
CA VAL A 72 2.53 -16.91 45.70
C VAL A 72 3.30 -18.10 45.10
N GLN A 73 3.00 -18.43 43.86
CA GLN A 73 3.60 -19.54 43.11
C GLN A 73 4.31 -19.04 41.83
N GLY A 74 5.09 -19.91 41.17
CA GLY A 74 5.76 -19.59 39.91
C GLY A 74 7.13 -18.93 40.03
N TYR A 75 7.82 -19.05 41.18
CA TYR A 75 9.15 -18.44 41.37
C TYR A 75 10.16 -19.47 41.89
N ILE A 76 10.53 -19.42 43.18
CA ILE A 76 11.57 -20.29 43.75
C ILE A 76 11.24 -21.80 43.70
N SER A 77 9.95 -22.15 43.57
CA SER A 77 9.47 -23.53 43.39
C SER A 77 9.36 -23.96 41.93
N ASP A 78 9.55 -23.02 41.00
CA ASP A 78 9.48 -23.22 39.56
C ASP A 78 10.90 -23.42 39.01
N GLN A 79 11.14 -24.56 38.38
CA GLN A 79 12.46 -24.91 37.88
C GLN A 79 12.87 -24.07 36.67
N ASP A 80 11.91 -23.63 35.84
CA ASP A 80 12.16 -22.77 34.69
C ASP A 80 12.58 -21.37 35.16
N TRP A 81 11.82 -20.80 36.10
CA TRP A 81 12.16 -19.53 36.76
C TRP A 81 13.56 -19.57 37.40
N MET A 82 13.84 -20.63 38.17
CA MET A 82 15.13 -20.81 38.83
C MET A 82 16.30 -20.85 37.83
N THR A 83 16.09 -21.48 36.68
CA THR A 83 17.09 -21.57 35.60
C THR A 83 17.33 -20.20 34.96
N LYS A 84 16.27 -19.45 34.61
CA LYS A 84 16.36 -18.10 34.05
C LYS A 84 17.03 -17.13 35.00
N SER A 85 16.61 -17.14 36.27
CA SER A 85 17.13 -16.23 37.28
C SER A 85 18.64 -16.42 37.51
N LEU A 86 19.17 -17.64 37.39
CA LEU A 86 20.59 -17.96 37.62
C LEU A 86 21.52 -17.62 36.45
N ARG A 87 21.01 -16.94 35.40
CA ARG A 87 21.83 -16.51 34.27
C ARG A 87 22.95 -15.56 34.69
N PRO A 88 24.08 -15.55 33.97
CA PRO A 88 25.12 -14.54 34.16
C PRO A 88 24.54 -13.13 33.98
N ASP A 89 25.11 -12.14 34.67
CA ASP A 89 24.55 -10.78 34.68
C ASP A 89 24.44 -10.16 33.28
N ASN A 90 25.32 -10.53 32.35
CA ASN A 90 25.26 -10.04 30.96
C ASN A 90 24.12 -10.67 30.11
N GLN A 91 23.31 -11.56 30.67
CA GLN A 91 22.12 -12.15 30.05
C GLN A 91 20.83 -11.82 30.81
N LYS A 92 20.92 -11.05 31.90
CA LYS A 92 19.74 -10.54 32.62
C LYS A 92 19.17 -9.30 31.91
N CYS A 93 18.02 -8.82 32.38
CA CYS A 93 17.54 -7.49 32.00
C CYS A 93 18.48 -6.41 32.54
N ALA A 94 18.85 -5.46 31.68
CA ALA A 94 19.72 -4.35 32.02
C ALA A 94 18.98 -3.30 32.86
N ASN A 95 19.60 -2.91 33.97
CA ASN A 95 19.16 -1.78 34.79
C ASN A 95 20.37 -1.18 35.51
N GLU A 96 20.16 -0.21 36.40
CA GLU A 96 21.24 0.44 37.15
C GLU A 96 22.07 -0.53 38.03
N LYS A 97 21.50 -1.66 38.48
CA LYS A 97 22.20 -2.71 39.24
C LYS A 97 22.93 -3.71 38.33
N THR A 98 22.46 -3.89 37.09
CA THR A 98 23.02 -4.82 36.09
C THR A 98 23.45 -4.12 34.80
N PRO A 99 24.26 -3.04 34.86
CA PRO A 99 24.59 -2.24 33.67
C PRO A 99 25.42 -3.02 32.63
N VAL A 100 26.09 -4.11 33.05
CA VAL A 100 26.86 -5.01 32.16
C VAL A 100 25.99 -5.79 31.16
N ALA A 101 24.69 -5.85 31.39
CA ALA A 101 23.74 -6.51 30.50
C ALA A 101 23.31 -5.63 29.31
N GLY A 102 23.65 -4.34 29.34
CA GLY A 102 23.06 -3.38 28.43
C GLY A 102 23.85 -2.09 28.24
N ILE A 103 23.16 -1.08 27.72
CA ILE A 103 23.73 0.25 27.47
C ILE A 103 22.79 1.35 27.95
N PRO A 104 23.31 2.50 28.41
CA PRO A 104 22.49 3.66 28.70
C PRO A 104 22.00 4.34 27.42
N MET A 105 20.76 4.85 27.44
CA MET A 105 20.19 5.64 26.34
C MET A 105 20.43 7.14 26.52
N GLY A 106 20.58 7.88 25.42
CA GLY A 106 20.70 9.33 25.44
C GLY A 106 19.35 10.04 25.55
N THR A 107 19.32 11.26 26.11
CA THR A 107 18.11 12.08 26.24
C THR A 107 17.37 12.33 24.93
N ASN A 108 18.07 12.29 23.78
CA ASN A 108 17.47 12.53 22.46
C ASN A 108 17.03 11.24 21.74
N GLY A 109 17.00 10.10 22.44
CA GLY A 109 16.50 8.84 21.90
C GLY A 109 17.47 8.10 20.97
N TYR A 110 18.77 8.35 21.12
CA TYR A 110 19.83 7.67 20.38
C TYR A 110 20.82 6.98 21.33
N PRO A 111 21.50 5.90 20.90
CA PRO A 111 22.62 5.35 21.63
C PRO A 111 23.77 6.36 21.74
N LEU A 112 24.44 6.35 22.90
CA LEU A 112 25.53 7.28 23.22
C LEU A 112 26.83 6.89 22.50
N PRO A 113 27.67 7.85 22.06
CA PRO A 113 28.98 7.54 21.47
C PRO A 113 29.92 6.74 22.37
N THR A 114 29.77 6.87 23.69
CA THR A 114 30.56 6.12 24.69
C THR A 114 30.06 4.69 24.91
N SER A 115 28.84 4.39 24.49
CA SER A 115 28.15 3.11 24.72
C SER A 115 27.32 2.74 23.47
N PRO A 116 27.97 2.42 22.34
CA PRO A 116 27.27 2.16 21.09
C PRO A 116 26.43 0.88 21.12
N ASN A 117 25.27 0.88 20.46
CA ASN A 117 24.49 -0.32 20.18
C ASN A 117 25.02 -1.02 18.92
N LEU A 118 25.77 -2.10 19.10
CA LEU A 118 26.40 -2.84 18.01
C LEU A 118 25.44 -3.76 17.23
N TYR A 119 24.18 -3.89 17.66
CA TYR A 119 23.16 -4.68 16.98
C TYR A 119 22.37 -3.88 15.93
N LEU A 120 22.44 -2.55 16.02
CA LEU A 120 21.94 -1.64 14.99
C LEU A 120 22.91 -1.58 13.79
N PRO A 121 22.43 -1.17 12.59
CA PRO A 121 23.30 -0.82 11.48
C PRO A 121 24.38 0.16 11.92
N GLY A 122 25.59 0.06 11.35
CA GLY A 122 26.77 0.80 11.87
C GLY A 122 26.57 2.32 12.00
N TYR A 123 25.82 2.93 11.08
CA TYR A 123 25.51 4.38 11.12
C TYR A 123 24.40 4.78 12.11
N LEU A 124 23.71 3.80 12.71
CA LEU A 124 22.73 3.97 13.79
C LEU A 124 23.28 3.51 15.16
N SER A 125 24.45 2.87 15.19
CA SER A 125 25.04 2.32 16.41
C SER A 125 25.30 3.37 17.50
N PHE A 126 25.44 4.65 17.13
CA PHE A 126 25.43 5.79 18.04
C PHE A 126 25.10 7.08 17.27
N ASN A 127 24.76 8.15 18.00
CA ASN A 127 24.61 9.49 17.42
C ASN A 127 25.37 10.53 18.26
N ALA A 128 26.12 11.42 17.62
CA ALA A 128 26.82 12.51 18.31
C ALA A 128 25.84 13.48 19.01
N ALA A 129 24.60 13.55 18.55
CA ALA A 129 23.52 14.33 19.14
C ALA A 129 22.68 13.54 20.16
N ALA A 130 23.16 12.40 20.68
CA ALA A 130 22.41 11.59 21.66
C ALA A 130 22.10 12.34 22.98
N GLY A 131 22.90 13.34 23.35
CA GLY A 131 22.78 14.06 24.61
C GLY A 131 23.49 13.34 25.76
N ASP A 132 23.01 13.56 26.98
CA ASP A 132 23.49 12.89 28.19
C ASP A 132 22.72 11.58 28.44
N PRO A 133 23.22 10.66 29.30
CA PRO A 133 22.45 9.51 29.74
C PRO A 133 21.11 9.94 30.34
N VAL A 134 20.00 9.43 29.78
CA VAL A 134 18.65 9.77 30.21
C VAL A 134 18.38 9.16 31.59
N GLN A 135 17.76 9.95 32.46
CA GLN A 135 17.28 9.50 33.77
C GLN A 135 15.76 9.59 33.84
N TYR A 136 15.12 8.53 34.30
CA TYR A 136 13.68 8.46 34.55
C TYR A 136 13.43 8.21 36.03
N GLY A 137 12.37 8.80 36.58
CA GLY A 137 12.07 8.68 38.00
C GLY A 137 10.80 9.34 38.44
N GLU A 138 10.67 9.52 39.76
CA GLU A 138 9.52 10.13 40.41
C GLU A 138 9.87 11.48 41.04
N PHE A 139 8.96 12.44 40.89
CA PHE A 139 9.13 13.82 41.29
C PHE A 139 7.92 14.31 42.06
N SER A 140 8.13 15.19 43.02
CA SER A 140 7.06 15.74 43.87
C SER A 140 7.09 17.27 43.93
N GLY A 141 5.99 17.83 44.47
CA GLY A 141 5.80 19.28 44.52
C GLY A 141 5.67 19.85 43.10
N CYS A 142 4.96 19.13 42.24
CA CYS A 142 4.75 19.49 40.85
C CYS A 142 3.60 20.50 40.72
N ARG A 143 3.79 21.52 39.87
CA ARG A 143 2.76 22.49 39.52
C ARG A 143 1.95 22.02 38.31
N ILE A 144 0.81 22.65 38.06
CA ILE A 144 0.08 22.53 36.80
C ILE A 144 1.00 23.01 35.66
N ASP A 145 1.09 22.21 34.61
CA ASP A 145 1.87 22.50 33.41
C ASP A 145 1.13 21.94 32.19
N ALA A 146 0.96 22.73 31.12
CA ALA A 146 0.14 22.33 29.99
C ALA A 146 0.71 21.13 29.22
N SER A 147 2.03 20.93 29.25
CA SER A 147 2.72 19.87 28.50
C SER A 147 2.95 18.63 29.36
N PHE A 148 3.34 18.82 30.62
CA PHE A 148 3.80 17.71 31.47
C PHE A 148 2.87 17.37 32.64
N ASN A 149 1.98 18.29 33.05
CA ASN A 149 1.08 18.07 34.18
C ASN A 149 -0.28 18.78 34.00
N PRO A 150 -1.05 18.46 32.94
CA PRO A 150 -2.30 19.15 32.66
C PRO A 150 -3.35 18.89 33.75
N ASN A 151 -3.25 17.75 34.44
CA ASN A 151 -4.17 17.34 35.50
C ASN A 151 -3.80 17.86 36.89
N GLY A 152 -2.67 18.57 37.03
CA GLY A 152 -2.25 19.15 38.31
C GLY A 152 -1.92 18.12 39.40
N LEU A 153 -1.35 16.98 39.01
CA LEU A 153 -0.91 15.94 39.93
C LEU A 153 0.22 16.45 40.84
N GLY A 154 0.18 16.09 42.12
CA GLY A 154 1.21 16.48 43.09
C GLY A 154 2.51 15.67 42.99
N ILE A 155 2.44 14.49 42.34
CA ILE A 155 3.54 13.58 42.07
C ILE A 155 3.48 13.21 40.59
N LEU A 156 4.63 13.20 39.91
CA LEU A 156 4.77 12.78 38.52
C LEU A 156 5.89 11.76 38.38
N ARG A 157 5.76 10.86 37.40
CA ARG A 157 6.87 10.06 36.86
C ARG A 157 7.25 10.54 35.46
N GLY A 158 8.54 10.61 35.16
CA GLY A 158 9.01 11.12 33.87
C GLY A 158 10.52 11.31 33.83
N TYR A 159 10.99 12.02 32.80
CA TYR A 159 12.41 12.28 32.63
C TYR A 159 12.90 13.43 33.53
N LEU A 160 14.07 13.24 34.15
CA LEU A 160 14.70 14.25 35.00
C LEU A 160 14.90 15.58 34.27
N HIS A 161 15.36 15.53 33.02
CA HIS A 161 15.66 16.72 32.23
C HIS A 161 14.41 17.53 31.84
N GLU A 162 13.22 16.91 31.88
CA GLU A 162 11.94 17.56 31.61
C GLU A 162 11.31 18.09 32.90
N LEU A 163 11.24 17.25 33.94
CA LEU A 163 10.44 17.54 35.13
C LEU A 163 11.21 18.32 36.21
N CYS A 164 12.50 18.07 36.37
CA CYS A 164 13.33 18.62 37.45
C CYS A 164 14.79 18.84 36.96
N PRO A 165 15.00 19.62 35.90
CA PRO A 165 16.35 19.88 35.38
C PRO A 165 17.25 20.49 36.46
N GLY A 166 18.52 20.09 36.48
CA GLY A 166 19.54 20.61 37.42
C GLY A 166 19.67 19.84 38.73
N ALA A 167 18.71 18.97 39.08
CA ALA A 167 18.83 18.14 40.27
C ALA A 167 19.89 17.05 40.10
N ALA A 168 20.87 17.03 41.00
CA ALA A 168 21.99 16.09 40.98
C ALA A 168 21.81 14.94 41.97
N LYS A 169 20.89 15.07 42.93
CA LYS A 169 20.59 14.06 43.96
C LYS A 169 19.13 14.14 44.37
N ASP A 170 18.67 13.17 45.14
CA ASP A 170 17.30 13.21 45.68
C ASP A 170 17.16 14.37 46.67
N GLY A 171 16.13 15.20 46.48
CA GLY A 171 16.01 16.46 47.20
C GLY A 171 15.32 17.57 46.41
N ALA A 172 15.30 18.76 47.02
CA ALA A 172 14.65 19.96 46.47
C ALA A 172 15.67 20.86 45.75
N ASP A 173 16.42 20.29 44.82
CA ASP A 173 17.53 20.90 44.07
C ASP A 173 17.22 21.12 42.58
N CYS A 174 15.94 20.99 42.16
CA CYS A 174 15.52 21.34 40.80
C CYS A 174 15.78 22.84 40.52
N ASN A 175 16.11 23.17 39.27
CA ASN A 175 16.26 24.55 38.82
C ASN A 175 14.97 25.35 39.05
N ALA A 176 15.10 26.66 39.29
CA ALA A 176 13.97 27.56 39.40
C ALA A 176 13.11 27.51 38.12
N GLY A 177 11.79 27.34 38.28
CA GLY A 177 10.87 27.21 37.14
C GLY A 177 10.68 25.78 36.61
N SER A 178 11.36 24.77 37.16
CA SER A 178 11.12 23.34 36.84
C SER A 178 9.68 22.91 37.17
N VAL A 179 9.10 21.99 36.39
CA VAL A 179 7.71 21.52 36.59
C VAL A 179 7.49 20.99 38.01
N CYS A 180 8.46 20.23 38.51
CA CYS A 180 8.52 19.74 39.88
C CYS A 180 9.63 20.43 40.67
N THR A 181 9.47 20.45 41.99
CA THR A 181 10.40 21.11 42.90
C THR A 181 11.29 20.14 43.66
N ARG A 182 11.00 18.85 43.59
CA ARG A 182 11.75 17.79 44.27
C ARG A 182 11.89 16.54 43.42
N ARG A 183 13.12 16.01 43.34
CA ARG A 183 13.43 14.65 42.89
C ARG A 183 13.22 13.69 44.07
N ASN A 184 12.32 12.73 43.94
CA ASN A 184 12.13 11.67 44.95
C ASN A 184 13.18 10.59 44.74
N TRP A 185 13.28 10.10 43.50
CA TRP A 185 14.30 9.19 43.00
C TRP A 185 14.37 9.34 41.47
N ALA A 186 15.53 9.06 40.87
CA ALA A 186 15.67 8.91 39.43
C ALA A 186 16.87 8.02 39.12
N GLN A 187 16.76 7.18 38.10
CA GLN A 187 17.78 6.22 37.70
C GLN A 187 18.14 6.42 36.24
N THR A 188 19.39 6.13 35.88
CA THR A 188 19.78 6.06 34.47
C THR A 188 19.04 4.91 33.79
N VAL A 189 18.46 5.19 32.63
CA VAL A 189 17.72 4.19 31.85
C VAL A 189 18.71 3.36 31.04
N TYR A 190 18.75 2.06 31.32
CA TYR A 190 19.52 1.07 30.57
C TYR A 190 18.56 0.22 29.76
N ILE A 191 18.93 -0.06 28.52
CA ILE A 191 18.25 -1.02 27.64
C ILE A 191 19.11 -2.28 27.50
N THR A 192 18.50 -3.40 27.12
CA THR A 192 19.11 -4.70 26.83
C THR A 192 19.12 -4.95 25.31
N PRO A 193 20.10 -4.41 24.57
CA PRO A 193 20.10 -4.52 23.12
C PRO A 193 20.44 -5.94 22.64
N GLY A 194 20.06 -6.24 21.40
CA GLY A 194 20.43 -7.51 20.76
C GLY A 194 19.58 -8.71 21.19
N MET A 195 18.39 -8.51 21.75
CA MET A 195 17.42 -9.58 21.93
C MET A 195 16.89 -10.11 20.57
N VAL A 196 16.84 -9.24 19.57
CA VAL A 196 16.34 -9.53 18.21
C VAL A 196 17.42 -9.42 17.15
N GLN A 197 17.23 -10.13 16.04
CA GLN A 197 18.06 -10.00 14.86
C GLN A 197 17.84 -8.64 14.19
N GLN A 198 18.88 -8.14 13.51
CA GLN A 198 18.82 -6.87 12.78
C GLN A 198 17.81 -6.87 11.62
N ASN A 199 17.61 -8.03 10.99
CA ASN A 199 16.67 -8.17 9.88
C ASN A 199 15.36 -8.80 10.37
N LEU A 200 14.26 -8.18 9.97
CA LEU A 200 12.91 -8.67 10.23
C LEU A 200 12.60 -9.88 9.34
N LEU A 201 11.94 -10.89 9.91
CA LEU A 201 11.36 -11.95 9.09
C LEU A 201 10.04 -11.46 8.52
N ILE A 202 10.00 -11.30 7.20
CA ILE A 202 8.77 -10.95 6.46
C ILE A 202 8.49 -12.11 5.49
N PRO A 203 7.46 -12.94 5.74
CA PRO A 203 7.13 -14.05 4.85
C PRO A 203 6.84 -13.58 3.43
N PHE A 204 7.34 -14.32 2.44
CA PHE A 204 7.01 -14.09 1.03
C PHE A 204 6.02 -15.16 0.57
N GLU A 205 4.79 -14.75 0.30
CA GLU A 205 3.64 -15.63 0.07
C GLU A 205 2.88 -15.15 -1.17
N ASN A 206 2.49 -16.07 -2.05
CA ASN A 206 1.72 -15.75 -3.26
C ASN A 206 2.36 -14.69 -4.19
N GLY A 207 3.69 -14.53 -4.15
CA GLY A 207 4.42 -13.58 -4.98
C GLY A 207 4.59 -12.18 -4.39
N GLU A 208 4.17 -11.94 -3.14
CA GLU A 208 4.28 -10.65 -2.45
C GLU A 208 4.75 -10.85 -0.99
N PHE A 209 5.24 -9.78 -0.36
CA PHE A 209 5.62 -9.80 1.06
C PHE A 209 4.38 -9.65 1.96
N ASN A 210 4.24 -10.55 2.94
CA ASN A 210 3.18 -10.49 3.94
C ASN A 210 3.64 -9.66 5.15
N HIS A 211 3.48 -8.34 5.05
CA HIS A 211 3.88 -7.40 6.11
C HIS A 211 3.11 -7.59 7.42
N TYR A 212 1.92 -8.20 7.40
CA TYR A 212 1.11 -8.45 8.60
C TYR A 212 1.49 -9.75 9.32
N ALA A 213 2.29 -10.60 8.69
CA ALA A 213 2.93 -11.76 9.30
C ALA A 213 4.40 -11.52 9.67
N ALA A 214 4.86 -10.26 9.54
CA ALA A 214 6.21 -9.88 9.89
C ALA A 214 6.47 -10.04 11.39
N ARG A 215 7.64 -10.55 11.75
CA ARG A 215 8.03 -10.74 13.15
C ARG A 215 9.54 -10.60 13.37
N PRO A 216 9.98 -10.04 14.50
CA PRO A 216 11.37 -10.10 14.91
C PRO A 216 11.76 -11.56 15.15
N GLN A 217 13.03 -11.87 14.91
CA GLN A 217 13.59 -13.19 15.24
C GLN A 217 14.51 -13.05 16.44
N LYS A 218 14.44 -14.01 17.37
CA LYS A 218 15.35 -14.06 18.51
C LYS A 218 16.81 -14.13 18.04
N LEU A 219 17.67 -13.33 18.67
CA LEU A 219 19.12 -13.39 18.48
C LEU A 219 19.83 -14.13 19.62
N ASN A 220 19.43 -13.89 20.87
CA ASN A 220 20.03 -14.51 22.06
C ASN A 220 19.02 -14.69 23.21
N LEU A 221 19.50 -15.24 24.32
CA LEU A 221 18.73 -15.51 25.54
C LEU A 221 18.95 -14.42 26.60
N ALA A 222 18.87 -13.14 26.22
CA ALA A 222 18.94 -12.02 27.15
C ALA A 222 17.54 -11.63 27.65
N CYS A 223 17.43 -11.22 28.92
CA CYS A 223 16.21 -10.66 29.51
C CYS A 223 14.93 -11.47 29.23
N ASP A 224 14.86 -12.69 29.78
CA ASP A 224 13.63 -13.51 29.79
C ASP A 224 13.02 -13.79 28.41
N ASN A 225 13.90 -14.09 27.46
CA ASN A 225 13.58 -14.25 26.04
C ASN A 225 13.52 -15.72 25.57
N ASP A 226 13.15 -16.64 26.45
CA ASP A 226 13.19 -18.08 26.17
C ASP A 226 12.15 -18.50 25.14
N HIS A 227 10.93 -17.99 25.29
CA HIS A 227 9.78 -18.31 24.46
C HIS A 227 9.43 -17.19 23.48
N PHE A 228 10.41 -16.36 23.10
CA PHE A 228 10.23 -15.23 22.17
C PHE A 228 9.46 -15.55 20.89
N ASP A 229 9.64 -16.76 20.34
CA ASP A 229 8.95 -17.17 19.10
C ASP A 229 7.42 -17.12 19.28
N GLN A 230 6.91 -17.21 20.51
CA GLN A 230 5.49 -17.13 20.84
C GLN A 230 4.98 -15.68 20.93
N TRP A 231 5.85 -14.69 21.14
CA TRP A 231 5.46 -13.31 21.40
C TRP A 231 4.72 -12.68 20.22
N TYR A 232 5.17 -12.94 19.01
CA TYR A 232 4.61 -12.36 17.78
C TYR A 232 4.05 -13.41 16.82
N LEU A 233 3.79 -14.62 17.33
CA LEU A 233 3.07 -15.68 16.64
C LEU A 233 1.72 -15.91 17.29
N SER A 234 0.68 -15.94 16.46
CA SER A 234 -0.69 -16.15 16.91
C SER A 234 -0.91 -17.64 17.12
N ASN A 235 -1.09 -18.04 18.38
CA ASN A 235 -1.31 -19.42 18.76
C ASN A 235 -2.41 -19.47 19.82
N PRO A 236 -3.62 -19.97 19.52
CA PRO A 236 -4.74 -20.00 20.46
C PRO A 236 -4.47 -20.74 21.77
N ASP A 237 -3.50 -21.65 21.80
CA ASP A 237 -3.09 -22.36 23.02
C ASP A 237 -2.14 -21.55 23.91
N VAL A 238 -1.66 -20.39 23.44
CA VAL A 238 -0.65 -19.55 24.10
C VAL A 238 -1.12 -18.10 24.27
N ASN A 239 -1.76 -17.53 23.25
CA ASN A 239 -2.22 -16.16 23.22
C ASN A 239 -3.53 -15.98 22.46
N LEU A 240 -4.23 -14.88 22.79
CA LEU A 240 -5.43 -14.44 22.11
C LEU A 240 -5.11 -13.21 21.26
N GLU A 241 -5.39 -13.28 19.96
CA GLU A 241 -5.05 -12.21 19.01
C GLU A 241 -6.22 -11.23 18.83
N THR A 242 -5.94 -9.94 18.91
CA THR A 242 -6.85 -8.86 18.53
C THR A 242 -6.24 -8.04 17.40
N ARG A 243 -7.01 -7.79 16.32
CA ARG A 243 -6.61 -6.92 15.19
C ARG A 243 -7.42 -5.64 15.23
N THR A 244 -6.75 -4.49 15.29
CA THR A 244 -7.39 -3.18 15.40
C THR A 244 -6.46 -2.08 14.89
N THR A 245 -6.83 -0.81 15.10
CA THR A 245 -6.01 0.35 14.75
C THR A 245 -5.54 1.10 15.99
N LEU A 246 -4.34 1.66 15.90
CA LEU A 246 -3.82 2.67 16.83
C LEU A 246 -3.98 4.05 16.21
N ILE A 247 -4.73 4.92 16.87
CA ILE A 247 -5.03 6.27 16.39
C ILE A 247 -4.03 7.25 17.00
N LEU A 248 -3.34 8.01 16.16
CA LEU A 248 -2.45 9.10 16.55
C LEU A 248 -3.15 10.44 16.24
N PRO A 249 -3.71 11.12 17.25
CA PRO A 249 -4.33 12.42 17.03
C PRO A 249 -3.28 13.50 16.71
N LYS A 250 -3.67 14.48 15.90
CA LYS A 250 -2.84 15.65 15.58
C LYS A 250 -2.62 16.49 16.85
N LEU A 251 -1.39 16.90 17.14
CA LEU A 251 -1.04 17.69 18.34
C LEU A 251 -1.64 19.11 18.35
N GLY A 252 -2.15 19.57 17.22
CA GLY A 252 -2.84 20.84 17.06
C GLY A 252 -3.11 21.13 15.58
N ALA A 253 -4.04 22.05 15.29
CA ALA A 253 -4.47 22.32 13.90
C ALA A 253 -3.32 22.68 12.94
N ASN A 254 -2.29 23.36 13.45
CA ASN A 254 -1.12 23.81 12.67
C ASN A 254 0.15 22.96 12.91
N SER A 255 0.02 21.82 13.60
CA SER A 255 1.16 20.94 13.90
C SER A 255 1.30 19.88 12.81
N ASP A 256 2.52 19.65 12.33
CA ASP A 256 2.84 18.51 11.45
C ASP A 256 3.03 17.20 12.25
N TYR A 257 2.94 17.28 13.59
CA TYR A 257 3.06 16.12 14.48
C TYR A 257 1.72 15.54 14.90
N TYR A 258 1.68 14.22 14.90
CA TYR A 258 0.66 13.37 15.51
C TYR A 258 1.26 12.69 16.73
N GLN A 259 0.51 12.60 17.82
CA GLN A 259 1.01 12.02 19.06
C GLN A 259 -0.07 11.29 19.83
N VAL A 260 0.29 10.11 20.31
CA VAL A 260 -0.37 9.45 21.44
C VAL A 260 0.62 9.44 22.61
N ASP A 261 0.14 9.73 23.82
CA ASP A 261 0.97 9.78 25.02
C ASP A 261 0.18 9.20 26.19
N TYR A 262 0.41 7.92 26.46
CA TYR A 262 -0.13 7.19 27.58
C TYR A 262 1.03 6.82 28.50
N ASN A 263 0.96 7.24 29.75
CA ASN A 263 2.01 7.01 30.71
C ASN A 263 1.42 6.95 32.13
N TRP A 264 2.26 6.67 33.11
CA TRP A 264 1.83 6.57 34.50
C TRP A 264 0.99 7.77 34.98
N ASN A 265 1.26 8.99 34.52
CA ASN A 265 0.58 10.21 34.96
C ASN A 265 -0.85 10.36 34.40
N ASN A 266 -1.25 9.54 33.42
CA ASN A 266 -2.59 9.59 32.83
C ASN A 266 -3.29 8.22 32.78
N GLY A 267 -2.76 7.24 33.51
CA GLY A 267 -3.38 5.92 33.70
C GLY A 267 -2.71 4.78 32.93
N GLY A 268 -1.68 5.07 32.13
CA GLY A 268 -0.94 4.09 31.33
C GLY A 268 -1.62 3.73 30.00
N TYR A 269 -0.94 2.95 29.18
CA TYR A 269 -1.52 2.38 27.95
C TYR A 269 -2.13 1.01 28.23
N PHE A 270 -3.37 0.80 27.78
CA PHE A 270 -4.09 -0.47 28.01
C PHE A 270 -4.98 -0.76 26.80
N PRO A 271 -4.45 -1.31 25.70
CA PRO A 271 -5.21 -1.45 24.46
C PRO A 271 -6.36 -2.46 24.56
N LEU A 272 -6.34 -3.30 25.60
CA LEU A 272 -7.32 -4.35 25.84
C LEU A 272 -8.38 -3.94 26.88
N ASP A 273 -8.22 -2.83 27.61
CA ASP A 273 -9.18 -2.44 28.65
C ASP A 273 -10.03 -1.22 28.27
N LEU A 274 -11.29 -1.22 28.68
CA LEU A 274 -12.13 -0.03 28.72
C LEU A 274 -12.08 0.56 30.13
N ILE A 275 -11.49 1.75 30.25
CA ILE A 275 -11.29 2.45 31.53
C ILE A 275 -12.07 3.77 31.54
N ASP A 276 -12.63 4.14 32.69
CA ASP A 276 -13.14 5.49 32.91
C ASP A 276 -11.96 6.47 32.97
N PRO A 277 -11.85 7.44 32.04
CA PRO A 277 -10.70 8.33 31.95
C PRO A 277 -10.57 9.29 33.14
N VAL A 278 -11.63 9.50 33.92
CA VAL A 278 -11.62 10.38 35.10
C VAL A 278 -11.24 9.61 36.35
N THR A 279 -11.85 8.44 36.55
CA THR A 279 -11.68 7.67 37.80
C THR A 279 -10.59 6.61 37.70
N GLY A 280 -10.20 6.19 36.49
CA GLY A 280 -9.29 5.08 36.25
C GLY A 280 -9.92 3.71 36.52
N VAL A 281 -11.22 3.64 36.84
CA VAL A 281 -11.93 2.39 37.11
C VAL A 281 -12.08 1.57 35.84
N TRP A 282 -11.75 0.29 35.95
CA TRP A 282 -12.01 -0.68 34.89
C TRP A 282 -13.51 -0.90 34.68
N LEU A 283 -13.98 -0.71 33.44
CA LEU A 283 -15.39 -0.80 33.06
C LEU A 283 -15.70 -2.09 32.28
N GLY A 284 -14.71 -2.68 31.63
CA GLY A 284 -14.88 -3.87 30.81
C GLY A 284 -13.70 -4.11 29.87
N ASN A 285 -13.80 -5.17 29.08
CA ASN A 285 -12.89 -5.43 27.98
C ASN A 285 -13.09 -4.41 26.85
N ALA A 286 -12.03 -4.07 26.13
CA ALA A 286 -12.12 -3.28 24.91
C ALA A 286 -13.06 -3.98 23.90
N PRO A 287 -14.03 -3.27 23.29
CA PRO A 287 -14.96 -3.87 22.35
C PRO A 287 -14.25 -4.59 21.20
N GLY A 288 -14.66 -5.83 20.90
CA GLY A 288 -14.10 -6.64 19.82
C GLY A 288 -12.73 -7.27 20.12
N SER A 289 -12.18 -7.10 21.33
CA SER A 289 -10.94 -7.74 21.74
C SER A 289 -11.15 -9.19 22.19
N MET A 290 -10.22 -10.06 21.80
CA MET A 290 -10.04 -11.40 22.39
C MET A 290 -8.90 -11.32 23.42
N GLN A 291 -9.20 -11.69 24.66
CA GLN A 291 -8.29 -11.54 25.80
C GLN A 291 -8.67 -12.46 26.98
N PHE A 292 -7.73 -12.67 27.90
CA PHE A 292 -7.87 -13.36 29.18
C PHE A 292 -8.43 -12.46 30.30
N GLY A 293 -8.62 -11.16 30.02
CA GLY A 293 -9.13 -10.17 30.96
C GLY A 293 -8.01 -9.46 31.73
N PRO A 294 -8.35 -8.57 32.67
CA PRO A 294 -7.33 -7.83 33.43
C PRO A 294 -6.70 -8.73 34.51
N GLN A 295 -5.44 -9.08 34.30
CA GLN A 295 -4.70 -10.01 35.16
C GLN A 295 -3.68 -9.30 36.06
N SER A 296 -3.59 -7.97 35.98
CA SER A 296 -2.52 -7.16 36.58
C SER A 296 -3.09 -5.97 37.35
N LEU A 297 -2.29 -5.41 38.27
CA LEU A 297 -2.61 -4.17 38.97
C LEU A 297 -1.50 -3.15 38.73
N SER A 298 -1.83 -1.94 38.27
CA SER A 298 -0.89 -0.84 38.00
C SER A 298 -0.26 -0.25 39.27
N ILE A 299 0.47 -1.09 39.98
CA ILE A 299 1.22 -0.83 41.21
C ILE A 299 2.43 -1.77 41.22
N PHE A 300 3.54 -1.34 41.78
CA PHE A 300 4.68 -2.24 41.95
C PHE A 300 4.42 -3.18 43.14
N CYS A 301 4.16 -4.45 42.84
CA CYS A 301 3.88 -5.49 43.84
C CYS A 301 4.59 -6.80 43.48
N PRO A 302 5.93 -6.87 43.65
CA PRO A 302 6.71 -8.05 43.31
C PRO A 302 6.31 -9.25 44.20
N PRO A 303 6.75 -10.48 43.90
CA PRO A 303 6.32 -11.69 44.60
C PRO A 303 6.86 -11.86 46.04
N TYR A 304 7.47 -10.82 46.62
CA TYR A 304 8.08 -10.83 47.94
C TYR A 304 7.63 -9.62 48.76
N VAL A 305 7.93 -9.60 50.06
CA VAL A 305 7.60 -8.45 50.93
C VAL A 305 8.53 -7.28 50.58
N TYR A 306 8.03 -6.38 49.74
CA TYR A 306 8.75 -5.20 49.28
C TYR A 306 8.82 -4.13 50.37
N GLN A 307 10.02 -3.56 50.58
CA GLN A 307 10.30 -2.68 51.71
C GLN A 307 9.52 -1.35 51.68
N TRP A 308 9.06 -0.93 50.50
CA TRP A 308 8.28 0.29 50.32
C TRP A 308 6.78 0.01 50.11
N ALA A 309 6.32 -1.23 50.24
CA ALA A 309 4.91 -1.58 50.06
C ALA A 309 3.99 -0.75 50.97
N SER A 310 4.37 -0.53 52.23
CA SER A 310 3.58 0.23 53.21
C SER A 310 3.49 1.73 52.91
N THR A 311 4.43 2.28 52.15
CA THR A 311 4.48 3.70 51.78
C THR A 311 4.12 3.95 50.32
N GLN A 312 3.88 2.89 49.54
CA GLN A 312 3.49 3.02 48.14
C GLN A 312 2.15 3.73 48.02
N ALA A 313 2.09 4.66 47.08
CA ALA A 313 0.89 5.40 46.72
C ALA A 313 0.75 5.48 45.20
N ASP A 314 -0.49 5.68 44.74
CA ASP A 314 -0.76 5.96 43.34
C ASP A 314 -0.46 7.42 42.95
N MET A 315 -0.69 7.78 41.69
CA MET A 315 -0.50 9.14 41.17
C MET A 315 -1.33 10.23 41.86
N ASN A 316 -2.38 9.84 42.59
CA ASN A 316 -3.22 10.74 43.38
C ASN A 316 -2.84 10.75 44.87
N GLY A 317 -1.74 10.09 45.25
CA GLY A 317 -1.29 9.98 46.63
C GLY A 317 -2.12 9.00 47.49
N ARG A 318 -2.95 8.14 46.88
CA ARG A 318 -3.70 7.12 47.60
C ARG A 318 -2.82 5.92 47.89
N SER A 319 -2.72 5.52 49.15
CA SER A 319 -1.94 4.33 49.52
C SER A 319 -2.48 3.08 48.82
N THR A 320 -1.59 2.28 48.24
CA THR A 320 -1.89 1.01 47.55
C THR A 320 -1.39 -0.23 48.31
N ALA A 321 -0.92 -0.05 49.54
CA ALA A 321 -0.34 -1.12 50.37
C ALA A 321 -1.29 -2.32 50.57
N THR A 322 -2.52 -2.05 51.04
CA THR A 322 -3.53 -3.09 51.27
C THR A 322 -3.94 -3.83 50.01
N LEU A 323 -3.93 -3.13 48.86
CA LEU A 323 -4.22 -3.75 47.57
C LEU A 323 -3.10 -4.73 47.17
N CYS A 324 -1.82 -4.36 47.36
CA CYS A 324 -0.69 -5.25 47.12
C CYS A 324 -0.69 -6.46 48.06
N GLU A 325 -0.97 -6.26 49.36
CA GLU A 325 -1.11 -7.36 50.33
C GLU A 325 -2.20 -8.35 49.92
N ALA A 326 -3.37 -7.85 49.50
CA ALA A 326 -4.46 -8.70 49.03
C ALA A 326 -4.09 -9.43 47.73
N TRP A 327 -3.35 -8.79 46.83
CA TRP A 327 -2.93 -9.42 45.59
C TRP A 327 -1.96 -10.57 45.83
N GLN A 328 -0.95 -10.38 46.68
CA GLN A 328 -0.04 -11.45 47.11
C GLN A 328 -0.80 -12.59 47.81
N ALA A 329 -1.76 -12.26 48.68
CA ALA A 329 -2.58 -13.26 49.38
C ALA A 329 -3.47 -14.11 48.44
N ASN A 330 -3.83 -13.57 47.27
CA ASN A 330 -4.60 -14.28 46.24
C ASN A 330 -3.71 -15.03 45.22
N GLY A 331 -2.40 -15.12 45.44
CA GLY A 331 -1.46 -15.86 44.59
C GLY A 331 -0.45 -14.99 43.83
N GLY A 332 -0.60 -13.66 43.88
CA GLY A 332 0.38 -12.71 43.34
C GLY A 332 0.38 -12.59 41.81
N PRO A 333 1.46 -12.03 41.23
CA PRO A 333 1.47 -11.61 39.84
C PRO A 333 1.32 -12.72 38.78
N ARG A 334 1.76 -13.96 39.07
CA ARG A 334 1.67 -15.10 38.14
C ARG A 334 0.37 -15.93 38.28
N ALA A 335 -0.62 -15.43 39.02
CA ALA A 335 -1.88 -16.12 39.27
C ALA A 335 -3.04 -15.43 38.51
N PRO A 336 -3.67 -16.10 37.51
CA PRO A 336 -4.62 -15.45 36.58
C PRO A 336 -5.74 -14.62 37.18
N PHE A 337 -6.29 -15.04 38.32
CA PHE A 337 -7.43 -14.38 38.96
C PHE A 337 -7.05 -13.52 40.17
N ALA A 338 -5.77 -13.43 40.52
CA ALA A 338 -5.35 -12.82 41.77
C ALA A 338 -5.56 -11.30 41.78
N ALA A 339 -5.24 -10.62 40.67
CA ALA A 339 -5.44 -9.17 40.53
C ALA A 339 -6.93 -8.81 40.62
N LEU A 340 -7.78 -9.51 39.86
CA LEU A 340 -9.23 -9.31 39.87
C LEU A 340 -9.83 -9.55 41.27
N ALA A 341 -9.41 -10.62 41.96
CA ALA A 341 -9.88 -10.92 43.31
C ALA A 341 -9.46 -9.83 44.31
N ALA A 342 -8.21 -9.37 44.26
CA ALA A 342 -7.72 -8.29 45.11
C ALA A 342 -8.43 -6.96 44.83
N ALA A 343 -8.58 -6.58 43.56
CA ALA A 343 -9.24 -5.34 43.15
C ALA A 343 -10.72 -5.28 43.59
N ASN A 344 -11.44 -6.40 43.55
CA ASN A 344 -12.85 -6.48 43.96
C ASN A 344 -13.04 -6.56 45.48
N SER A 345 -12.04 -7.01 46.23
CA SER A 345 -12.14 -7.21 47.68
C SER A 345 -11.51 -6.07 48.49
N THR A 346 -10.82 -5.13 47.86
CA THR A 346 -10.10 -4.05 48.54
C THR A 346 -10.36 -2.67 47.95
N THR A 347 -10.10 -1.66 48.77
CA THR A 347 -10.08 -0.25 48.39
C THR A 347 -8.68 0.31 48.62
N ILE A 348 -8.37 1.43 47.95
CA ILE A 348 -7.11 2.16 48.08
C ILE A 348 -7.34 3.52 48.74
N GLY A 349 -6.30 4.04 49.39
CA GLY A 349 -6.36 5.34 50.06
C GLY A 349 -7.29 5.38 51.28
N LYS A 350 -7.27 6.51 51.99
CA LYS A 350 -8.17 6.75 53.14
C LYS A 350 -9.59 7.11 52.71
N ASP A 351 -9.75 7.54 51.46
CA ASP A 351 -11.01 7.86 50.81
C ASP A 351 -11.76 6.61 50.33
N GLY A 352 -11.18 5.41 50.45
CA GLY A 352 -11.84 4.14 50.14
C GLY A 352 -12.13 3.98 48.65
N PHE A 353 -11.23 4.47 47.80
CA PHE A 353 -11.41 4.44 46.35
C PHE A 353 -11.34 2.97 45.85
N PRO A 354 -12.15 2.57 44.85
CA PRO A 354 -12.19 1.16 44.41
C PRO A 354 -10.83 0.63 43.95
N GLY A 355 -10.45 -0.58 44.37
CA GLY A 355 -9.24 -1.27 43.90
C GLY A 355 -9.26 -1.52 42.37
N THR A 356 -10.44 -1.65 41.78
CA THR A 356 -10.68 -1.73 40.32
C THR A 356 -10.16 -0.52 39.54
N SER A 357 -9.81 0.58 40.22
CA SER A 357 -9.08 1.71 39.62
C SER A 357 -7.64 1.41 39.20
N LYS A 358 -7.08 0.28 39.66
CA LYS A 358 -5.74 -0.18 39.30
C LYS A 358 -5.72 -1.45 38.47
N LEU A 359 -6.89 -2.05 38.23
CA LEU A 359 -7.03 -3.31 37.52
C LEU A 359 -6.80 -3.13 36.00
N ARG A 360 -5.81 -3.83 35.45
CA ARG A 360 -5.36 -3.68 34.04
C ARG A 360 -4.94 -5.00 33.43
N ASN A 361 -4.88 -5.04 32.10
CA ASN A 361 -4.27 -6.10 31.32
C ASN A 361 -2.98 -5.61 30.66
N TYR A 362 -1.84 -5.92 31.27
CA TYR A 362 -0.51 -5.54 30.76
C TYR A 362 0.19 -6.68 30.03
N ASN A 363 -0.31 -7.91 30.09
CA ASN A 363 0.41 -9.08 29.56
C ASN A 363 0.18 -9.24 28.06
N PHE A 364 0.64 -8.28 27.28
CA PHE A 364 0.44 -8.28 25.85
C PHE A 364 1.70 -7.94 25.08
N THR A 365 1.71 -8.39 23.83
CA THR A 365 2.60 -7.87 22.81
C THR A 365 1.79 -7.19 21.73
N MET A 366 2.39 -6.25 21.04
CA MET A 366 1.77 -5.54 19.93
C MET A 366 2.77 -5.45 18.77
N MET A 367 2.35 -5.95 17.61
CA MET A 367 2.99 -5.58 16.34
C MET A 367 2.17 -4.44 15.73
N GLY A 368 2.82 -3.33 15.44
CA GLY A 368 2.24 -2.24 14.67
C GLY A 368 2.88 -2.13 13.30
N TYR A 369 2.07 -1.76 12.32
CA TYR A 369 2.48 -1.61 10.93
C TYR A 369 1.87 -0.35 10.32
N GLY A 370 2.69 0.38 9.57
CA GLY A 370 2.27 1.48 8.73
C GLY A 370 3.10 1.55 7.46
N LYS A 371 2.46 1.79 6.32
CA LYS A 371 3.14 2.13 5.08
C LYS A 371 3.15 3.64 4.95
N PHE A 372 4.31 4.26 4.81
CA PHE A 372 4.44 5.70 4.74
C PHE A 372 5.21 6.12 3.50
N LYS A 373 4.98 7.35 3.05
CA LYS A 373 5.63 7.88 1.87
C LYS A 373 6.79 8.78 2.26
N TYR A 374 7.95 8.54 1.66
CA TYR A 374 9.12 9.38 1.89
C TYR A 374 8.99 10.71 1.13
N LYS A 375 9.26 11.82 1.81
CA LYS A 375 9.33 13.14 1.20
C LYS A 375 10.76 13.67 1.27
N GLN A 376 11.42 13.83 0.12
CA GLN A 376 12.80 14.27 0.09
C GLN A 376 12.95 15.69 0.66
N GLY A 377 13.90 15.86 1.57
CA GLY A 377 14.18 17.15 2.22
C GLY A 377 13.22 17.51 3.36
N SER A 378 12.28 16.64 3.72
CA SER A 378 11.53 16.74 4.97
C SER A 378 12.42 16.30 6.15
N ALA A 379 12.20 16.87 7.33
CA ALA A 379 12.83 16.44 8.58
C ALA A 379 11.88 15.49 9.34
N GLU A 380 11.38 14.47 8.65
CA GLU A 380 10.40 13.53 9.20
C GLU A 380 11.01 12.63 10.28
N VAL A 381 10.27 12.43 11.36
CA VAL A 381 10.68 11.57 12.48
C VAL A 381 9.53 10.67 12.94
N PHE A 382 9.91 9.51 13.46
CA PHE A 382 9.05 8.65 14.26
C PHE A 382 9.74 8.40 15.61
N GLU A 383 9.16 8.91 16.67
CA GLU A 383 9.70 8.88 18.02
C GLU A 383 8.83 7.97 18.89
N PHE A 384 9.48 7.16 19.72
CA PHE A 384 8.86 6.34 20.74
C PHE A 384 9.42 6.68 22.11
N ALA A 385 8.61 6.56 23.15
CA ALA A 385 9.08 6.43 24.52
C ALA A 385 8.19 5.45 25.28
N GLY A 386 8.80 4.52 25.99
CA GLY A 386 8.04 3.51 26.72
C GLY A 386 8.88 2.42 27.35
N ASP A 387 8.19 1.53 28.04
CA ASP A 387 8.65 0.31 28.69
C ASP A 387 7.62 -0.79 28.41
N ASP A 388 7.95 -2.08 28.33
CA ASP A 388 9.26 -2.68 28.54
C ASP A 388 10.06 -2.72 27.24
N ASP A 389 9.68 -3.59 26.32
CA ASP A 389 10.44 -3.84 25.09
C ASP A 389 9.87 -3.04 23.92
N MET A 390 10.75 -2.40 23.16
CA MET A 390 10.38 -1.81 21.88
C MET A 390 11.45 -2.02 20.80
N TRP A 391 11.02 -2.50 19.64
CA TRP A 391 11.82 -2.53 18.42
C TRP A 391 11.09 -1.83 17.28
N ILE A 392 11.81 -0.99 16.54
CA ILE A 392 11.27 -0.35 15.34
C ILE A 392 12.13 -0.76 14.15
N PHE A 393 11.50 -1.30 13.12
CA PHE A 393 12.10 -1.66 11.86
C PHE A 393 11.57 -0.74 10.76
N VAL A 394 12.45 -0.29 9.88
CA VAL A 394 12.07 0.41 8.64
C VAL A 394 12.57 -0.42 7.47
N ASP A 395 11.68 -0.71 6.53
CA ASP A 395 11.94 -1.60 5.39
C ASP A 395 12.54 -2.95 5.80
N GLY A 396 12.08 -3.48 6.94
CA GLY A 396 12.52 -4.74 7.50
C GLY A 396 13.90 -4.72 8.17
N VAL A 397 14.54 -3.56 8.34
CA VAL A 397 15.84 -3.44 9.02
C VAL A 397 15.67 -2.67 10.33
N LEU A 398 16.33 -3.14 11.39
CA LEU A 398 16.22 -2.57 12.73
C LEU A 398 16.77 -1.14 12.76
N ALA A 399 15.94 -0.19 13.20
CA ALA A 399 16.25 1.23 13.32
C ALA A 399 16.33 1.68 14.79
N VAL A 400 15.50 1.11 15.67
CA VAL A 400 15.51 1.35 17.12
C VAL A 400 15.43 0.02 17.84
N ASP A 401 16.29 -0.15 18.84
CA ASP A 401 16.36 -1.34 19.70
C ASP A 401 16.38 -0.89 21.15
N LEU A 402 15.24 -1.03 21.82
CA LEU A 402 15.02 -0.75 23.23
C LEU A 402 14.56 -2.06 23.91
N GLY A 403 15.23 -3.17 23.63
CA GLY A 403 14.85 -4.47 24.22
C GLY A 403 15.09 -4.51 25.73
N GLY A 404 14.33 -5.37 26.40
CA GLY A 404 14.44 -5.71 27.80
C GLY A 404 13.50 -4.93 28.70
N THR A 405 13.23 -5.46 29.88
CA THR A 405 12.44 -4.80 30.92
C THR A 405 13.26 -3.67 31.54
N HIS A 406 12.83 -2.43 31.32
CA HIS A 406 13.54 -1.23 31.74
C HIS A 406 12.55 -0.09 32.03
N LEU A 407 13.01 0.97 32.71
CA LEU A 407 12.21 2.21 32.83
C LEU A 407 11.97 2.83 31.45
N ALA A 408 10.90 3.61 31.28
CA ALA A 408 10.56 4.24 30.00
C ALA A 408 11.79 4.84 29.27
N ALA A 409 12.13 4.28 28.11
CA ALA A 409 13.29 4.66 27.30
C ALA A 409 12.87 5.40 26.03
N PRO A 410 13.57 6.48 25.64
CA PRO A 410 13.30 7.17 24.39
C PRO A 410 13.99 6.49 23.20
N GLY A 411 13.32 6.44 22.05
CA GLY A 411 13.86 5.98 20.78
C GLY A 411 13.43 6.89 19.64
N LYS A 412 14.32 7.10 18.66
CA LYS A 412 14.06 7.99 17.54
C LYS A 412 14.51 7.42 16.21
N VAL A 413 13.59 7.39 15.25
CA VAL A 413 13.85 7.16 13.84
C VAL A 413 13.91 8.49 13.11
N ASP A 414 15.07 8.79 12.54
CA ASP A 414 15.28 9.94 11.64
C ASP A 414 15.24 9.46 10.19
N ILE A 415 14.17 9.83 9.48
CA ILE A 415 13.90 9.37 8.11
C ILE A 415 14.98 9.88 7.14
N ALA A 416 15.49 11.09 7.33
CA ALA A 416 16.54 11.63 6.48
C ALA A 416 17.87 10.87 6.68
N LEU A 417 18.17 10.46 7.91
CA LEU A 417 19.34 9.61 8.19
C LEU A 417 19.22 8.22 7.56
N LEU A 418 18.03 7.60 7.61
CA LEU A 418 17.79 6.31 6.97
C LEU A 418 17.95 6.40 5.44
N ALA A 419 17.34 7.42 4.83
CA ALA A 419 17.42 7.67 3.40
C ALA A 419 18.86 7.90 2.92
N ALA A 420 19.64 8.72 3.65
CA ALA A 420 21.03 9.01 3.32
C ALA A 420 21.94 7.76 3.34
N ASN A 421 21.53 6.70 4.03
CA ASN A 421 22.30 5.45 4.17
C ASN A 421 21.67 4.27 3.39
N ALA A 422 20.66 4.52 2.55
CA ALA A 422 19.95 3.49 1.80
C ALA A 422 19.46 2.33 2.68
N HIS A 423 18.90 2.67 3.86
CA HIS A 423 18.36 1.69 4.80
C HIS A 423 17.32 0.79 4.12
N GLY A 424 17.37 -0.52 4.36
CA GLY A 424 16.44 -1.49 3.74
C GLY A 424 16.75 -1.87 2.28
N CYS A 425 17.63 -1.14 1.60
CA CYS A 425 17.89 -1.35 0.16
C CYS A 425 19.13 -2.19 -0.14
N GLN A 426 19.94 -2.55 0.85
CA GLN A 426 21.21 -3.24 0.62
C GLN A 426 21.00 -4.73 0.34
N PRO A 427 21.84 -5.38 -0.50
CA PRO A 427 21.73 -6.80 -0.77
C PRO A 427 21.72 -7.64 0.52
N GLY A 428 20.72 -8.52 0.65
CA GLY A 428 20.53 -9.36 1.84
C GLY A 428 19.63 -8.75 2.93
N GLN A 429 19.17 -7.50 2.77
CA GLN A 429 18.12 -6.93 3.61
C GLN A 429 16.72 -7.38 3.14
N PRO A 430 15.72 -7.47 4.04
CA PRO A 430 14.47 -8.17 3.75
C PRO A 430 13.68 -7.61 2.56
N LEU A 431 13.62 -6.28 2.42
CA LEU A 431 12.85 -5.63 1.36
C LEU A 431 13.71 -5.07 0.21
N ALA A 432 14.99 -5.44 0.13
CA ALA A 432 15.89 -4.90 -0.89
C ALA A 432 15.41 -5.13 -2.33
N SER A 433 14.73 -6.25 -2.60
CA SER A 433 14.13 -6.54 -3.92
C SER A 433 12.94 -5.64 -4.24
N GLU A 434 12.16 -5.27 -3.22
CA GLU A 434 11.04 -4.33 -3.37
C GLU A 434 11.56 -2.90 -3.55
N SER A 435 12.55 -2.48 -2.77
CA SER A 435 13.19 -1.16 -2.90
C SER A 435 13.88 -0.97 -4.26
N ALA A 436 14.48 -2.02 -4.83
CA ALA A 436 15.08 -1.97 -6.17
C ALA A 436 14.06 -1.66 -7.28
N VAL A 437 12.80 -2.01 -7.03
CA VAL A 437 11.67 -1.85 -7.94
C VAL A 437 10.96 -0.51 -7.71
N ASN A 438 10.70 -0.15 -6.45
CA ASN A 438 9.95 1.05 -6.07
C ASN A 438 10.80 2.32 -6.02
N GLY A 439 12.12 2.19 -6.14
CA GLY A 439 13.07 3.28 -5.96
C GLY A 439 13.47 3.40 -4.49
N CYS A 440 14.72 3.09 -4.20
CA CYS A 440 15.28 3.20 -2.85
C CYS A 440 15.32 4.65 -2.39
N TRP A 441 14.44 5.02 -1.43
CA TRP A 441 14.34 6.37 -0.86
C TRP A 441 14.26 7.48 -1.94
N ALA A 442 13.59 7.19 -3.06
CA ALA A 442 13.27 8.20 -4.06
C ALA A 442 12.19 9.13 -3.51
N ASP A 443 12.15 10.40 -3.92
CA ASP A 443 11.06 11.28 -3.49
C ASP A 443 9.71 10.65 -3.87
N ASN A 444 8.79 10.59 -2.90
CA ASN A 444 7.48 9.92 -2.99
C ASN A 444 7.49 8.39 -3.05
N SER A 445 8.62 7.71 -2.79
CA SER A 445 8.62 6.24 -2.65
C SER A 445 7.91 5.81 -1.36
N TRP A 446 7.29 4.65 -1.40
CA TRP A 446 6.65 4.04 -0.23
C TRP A 446 7.64 3.19 0.56
N HIS A 447 7.54 3.27 1.88
CA HIS A 447 8.38 2.59 2.86
C HIS A 447 7.52 1.96 3.95
N HIS A 448 8.08 0.97 4.63
CA HIS A 448 7.37 0.14 5.60
C HIS A 448 7.92 0.37 7.00
N LEU A 449 7.05 0.77 7.92
CA LEU A 449 7.35 0.89 9.33
C LEU A 449 6.70 -0.27 10.07
N HIS A 450 7.51 -1.06 10.77
CA HIS A 450 7.05 -2.05 11.73
C HIS A 450 7.56 -1.68 13.12
N PHE A 451 6.70 -1.74 14.12
CA PHE A 451 7.16 -1.67 15.51
C PHE A 451 6.62 -2.85 16.30
N PHE A 452 7.39 -3.28 17.29
CA PHE A 452 7.10 -4.44 18.12
C PHE A 452 7.28 -4.01 19.56
N TYR A 453 6.17 -3.96 20.28
CA TYR A 453 6.10 -3.58 21.67
C TYR A 453 5.73 -4.81 22.50
N ALA A 454 6.33 -4.97 23.67
CA ALA A 454 5.90 -5.97 24.64
C ALA A 454 5.88 -5.33 26.02
N ASP A 455 4.79 -5.59 26.73
CA ASP A 455 4.57 -5.15 28.10
C ASP A 455 4.54 -6.42 28.95
N ARG A 456 5.53 -6.57 29.84
CA ARG A 456 5.82 -7.84 30.51
C ARG A 456 5.70 -7.77 32.02
N GLN A 457 5.45 -6.58 32.55
CA GLN A 457 5.37 -6.31 33.98
C GLN A 457 4.07 -5.63 34.37
N THR A 458 3.78 -5.73 35.66
CA THR A 458 2.48 -5.36 36.20
C THR A 458 2.39 -3.91 36.67
N ASP A 459 3.51 -3.22 36.84
CA ASP A 459 3.56 -1.98 37.61
C ASP A 459 3.20 -0.71 36.82
N GLY A 460 3.14 -0.81 35.50
CA GLY A 460 2.61 0.22 34.61
C GLY A 460 2.91 -0.05 33.14
N SER A 461 2.31 0.75 32.27
CA SER A 461 2.54 0.71 30.83
C SER A 461 2.75 2.13 30.32
N ASN A 462 3.95 2.45 29.84
CA ASN A 462 4.24 3.73 29.22
C ASN A 462 4.38 3.53 27.71
N MET A 463 3.55 4.24 26.95
CA MET A 463 3.60 4.26 25.51
C MET A 463 3.33 5.67 25.00
N ARG A 464 4.38 6.31 24.49
CA ARG A 464 4.30 7.56 23.75
C ARG A 464 4.84 7.34 22.35
N ILE A 465 4.02 7.62 21.34
CA ILE A 465 4.45 7.68 19.94
C ILE A 465 4.21 9.10 19.46
N LYS A 466 5.24 9.70 18.88
CA LYS A 466 5.17 11.01 18.23
C LYS A 466 5.74 10.89 16.83
N SER A 467 4.95 11.25 15.83
CA SER A 467 5.30 11.08 14.43
C SER A 467 5.03 12.35 13.64
N SER A 468 5.89 12.67 12.68
CA SER A 468 5.64 13.71 11.68
C SER A 468 5.62 13.15 10.25
N LEU A 469 5.42 11.83 10.10
CA LEU A 469 5.33 11.20 8.78
C LEU A 469 4.15 11.81 8.01
N SER A 470 4.45 12.39 6.85
CA SER A 470 3.52 13.29 6.14
C SER A 470 2.39 12.58 5.41
N GLU A 471 2.59 11.34 4.96
CA GLU A 471 1.56 10.53 4.32
C GLU A 471 1.68 9.08 4.80
N ILE A 472 0.71 8.62 5.58
CA ILE A 472 0.55 7.22 6.01
C ILE A 472 -0.61 6.63 5.21
N ALA A 473 -0.38 5.46 4.62
CA ALA A 473 -1.40 4.75 3.86
C ALA A 473 -2.57 4.36 4.77
N PRO A 474 -3.81 4.36 4.25
CA PRO A 474 -4.95 3.87 5.01
C PRO A 474 -4.76 2.46 5.56
N THR A 475 -5.13 2.28 6.83
CA THR A 475 -5.03 1.02 7.58
C THR A 475 -5.92 -0.07 7.01
N MET A 476 -5.46 -1.32 7.00
CA MET A 476 -6.29 -2.47 6.61
C MET A 476 -7.33 -2.85 7.69
N PHE A 477 -7.11 -2.49 8.96
CA PHE A 477 -8.01 -2.79 10.07
C PHE A 477 -8.93 -1.62 10.43
N GLY A 478 -8.80 -0.48 9.75
CA GLY A 478 -9.56 0.74 10.00
C GLY A 478 -10.92 0.77 9.31
N GLN A 479 -11.51 1.97 9.27
CA GLN A 479 -12.77 2.18 8.54
C GLN A 479 -12.62 1.87 7.04
N PRO A 480 -13.68 1.42 6.37
CA PRO A 480 -13.65 1.22 4.92
C PRO A 480 -13.48 2.52 4.14
N LEU A 481 -12.46 2.56 3.27
CA LEU A 481 -12.14 3.66 2.37
C LEU A 481 -12.00 3.14 0.93
N ILE A 482 -12.52 3.90 -0.03
CA ILE A 482 -12.27 3.65 -1.45
C ILE A 482 -10.94 4.31 -1.80
N LEU A 483 -9.91 3.52 -2.07
CA LEU A 483 -8.57 4.00 -2.46
C LEU A 483 -8.57 4.48 -3.91
N SER A 484 -9.16 3.69 -4.80
CA SER A 484 -9.31 4.00 -6.22
C SER A 484 -10.48 3.24 -6.82
N ALA A 485 -10.93 3.70 -7.98
CA ALA A 485 -11.96 3.03 -8.77
C ALA A 485 -11.54 2.96 -10.25
N GLU A 486 -11.78 1.82 -10.88
CA GLU A 486 -11.53 1.59 -12.29
C GLU A 486 -12.85 1.31 -13.02
N PHE A 487 -13.21 2.18 -13.96
CA PHE A 487 -14.42 2.04 -14.77
C PHE A 487 -14.09 1.35 -16.09
N THR A 488 -14.68 0.19 -16.33
CA THR A 488 -14.52 -0.55 -17.60
C THR A 488 -15.87 -0.60 -18.32
N PRO A 489 -15.97 -0.17 -19.59
CA PRO A 489 -17.18 -0.32 -20.38
C PRO A 489 -17.57 -1.79 -20.55
N GLU A 490 -18.85 -2.11 -20.32
CA GLU A 490 -19.44 -3.42 -20.59
C GLU A 490 -20.80 -3.21 -21.29
N GLY A 491 -20.80 -3.26 -22.62
CA GLY A 491 -21.98 -2.93 -23.42
C GLY A 491 -22.39 -1.46 -23.27
N ASN A 492 -23.63 -1.21 -22.83
CA ASN A 492 -24.15 0.15 -22.56
C ASN A 492 -23.94 0.61 -21.10
N ALA A 493 -23.27 -0.19 -20.27
CA ALA A 493 -23.06 0.07 -18.85
C ALA A 493 -21.56 0.06 -18.50
N PHE A 494 -21.25 0.29 -17.22
CA PHE A 494 -19.90 0.23 -16.68
C PHE A 494 -19.81 -0.79 -15.55
N VAL A 495 -18.72 -1.57 -15.55
CA VAL A 495 -18.26 -2.30 -14.39
C VAL A 495 -17.23 -1.43 -13.67
N THR A 496 -17.43 -1.23 -12.38
CA THR A 496 -16.53 -0.45 -11.53
C THR A 496 -15.78 -1.39 -10.59
N ASN A 497 -14.47 -1.51 -10.74
CA ASN A 497 -13.63 -2.20 -9.75
C ASN A 497 -13.15 -1.20 -8.72
N LEU A 498 -13.65 -1.32 -7.49
CA LEU A 498 -13.20 -0.51 -6.35
C LEU A 498 -12.04 -1.22 -5.66
N VAL A 499 -10.98 -0.48 -5.38
CA VAL A 499 -9.92 -0.91 -4.47
C VAL A 499 -10.21 -0.30 -3.10
N VAL A 500 -10.37 -1.16 -2.10
CA VAL A 500 -10.75 -0.79 -0.73
C VAL A 500 -9.64 -1.20 0.23
N ASN A 501 -9.24 -0.33 1.15
CA ASN A 501 -8.16 -0.59 2.11
C ASN A 501 -8.41 -1.84 3.00
N THR A 502 -9.65 -2.04 3.42
CA THR A 502 -10.07 -3.10 4.35
C THR A 502 -11.07 -4.05 3.71
N GLN A 503 -11.15 -5.27 4.24
CA GLN A 503 -12.21 -6.19 3.86
C GLN A 503 -13.52 -5.75 4.53
N LEU A 504 -14.55 -5.55 3.72
CA LEU A 504 -15.91 -5.27 4.18
C LEU A 504 -16.53 -6.49 4.85
N HIS A 505 -17.25 -6.26 5.95
CA HIS A 505 -18.07 -7.29 6.59
C HIS A 505 -19.15 -7.81 5.63
N GLU A 506 -19.49 -9.10 5.70
CA GLU A 506 -20.47 -9.73 4.80
C GLU A 506 -21.83 -9.02 4.83
N GLY A 507 -22.25 -8.55 6.01
CA GLY A 507 -23.46 -7.75 6.18
C GLY A 507 -23.40 -6.43 5.40
N SER A 508 -22.26 -5.76 5.35
CA SER A 508 -22.08 -4.53 4.55
C SER A 508 -22.07 -4.83 3.06
N VAL A 509 -21.42 -5.91 2.62
CA VAL A 509 -21.47 -6.35 1.21
C VAL A 509 -22.91 -6.64 0.81
N GLY A 510 -23.67 -7.36 1.64
CA GLY A 510 -25.08 -7.67 1.42
C GLY A 510 -25.97 -6.44 1.38
N LEU A 511 -25.75 -5.46 2.27
CA LEU A 511 -26.50 -4.20 2.28
C LEU A 511 -26.24 -3.37 1.01
N ILE A 512 -24.97 -3.27 0.57
CA ILE A 512 -24.61 -2.54 -0.65
C ILE A 512 -25.21 -3.22 -1.90
N ALA A 513 -25.05 -4.54 -2.00
CA ALA A 513 -25.53 -5.32 -3.14
C ALA A 513 -27.06 -5.25 -3.32
N ASN A 514 -27.80 -5.13 -2.22
CA ASN A 514 -29.27 -5.06 -2.23
C ASN A 514 -29.82 -3.62 -2.14
N SER A 515 -28.96 -2.60 -2.29
CA SER A 515 -29.39 -1.19 -2.18
C SER A 515 -30.50 -0.81 -3.15
N SER A 516 -30.56 -1.40 -4.35
CA SER A 516 -31.64 -1.16 -5.32
C SER A 516 -33.04 -1.54 -4.81
N LEU A 517 -33.16 -2.41 -3.81
CA LEU A 517 -34.44 -2.73 -3.14
C LEU A 517 -34.94 -1.58 -2.26
N TYR A 518 -34.07 -0.63 -1.93
CA TYR A 518 -34.34 0.53 -1.09
C TYR A 518 -34.01 1.79 -1.89
N PRO A 519 -34.98 2.37 -2.66
CA PRO A 519 -34.72 3.43 -3.65
C PRO A 519 -34.00 4.68 -3.12
N SER A 520 -33.97 4.86 -1.80
CA SER A 520 -33.32 5.96 -1.09
C SER A 520 -32.03 5.57 -0.36
N TYR A 521 -31.48 4.37 -0.62
CA TYR A 521 -30.23 3.88 -0.04
C TYR A 521 -29.09 4.01 -1.06
N PHE A 522 -28.19 4.95 -0.78
CA PHE A 522 -27.07 5.29 -1.65
C PHE A 522 -25.76 5.05 -0.91
N PRO A 523 -25.14 3.86 -1.03
CA PRO A 523 -23.99 3.48 -0.20
C PRO A 523 -22.67 4.10 -0.66
N ILE A 524 -22.60 4.59 -1.90
CA ILE A 524 -21.40 5.17 -2.48
C ILE A 524 -21.80 6.50 -3.12
N ILE A 525 -21.11 7.55 -2.73
CA ILE A 525 -21.28 8.91 -3.25
C ILE A 525 -20.11 9.28 -4.15
N VAL A 526 -20.38 10.17 -5.09
CA VAL A 526 -19.39 10.63 -6.07
C VAL A 526 -19.39 12.15 -6.10
N THR A 527 -18.20 12.75 -6.10
CA THR A 527 -18.04 14.17 -6.43
C THR A 527 -17.42 14.31 -7.80
N ARG A 528 -18.04 15.17 -8.63
CA ARG A 528 -17.61 15.43 -10.00
C ARG A 528 -17.32 16.92 -10.17
N LYS A 529 -16.12 17.26 -10.65
CA LYS A 529 -15.79 18.62 -11.08
C LYS A 529 -16.33 18.84 -12.49
N GLY A 530 -17.55 19.39 -12.59
CA GLY A 530 -18.14 19.80 -13.86
C GLY A 530 -17.65 21.17 -14.34
N LEU A 531 -17.99 21.53 -15.58
CA LEU A 531 -17.89 22.91 -16.08
C LEU A 531 -19.23 23.64 -15.88
N ASP A 532 -19.18 24.94 -15.61
CA ASP A 532 -20.35 25.80 -15.61
C ASP A 532 -20.80 26.15 -17.03
N ALA A 533 -21.90 26.90 -17.16
CA ALA A 533 -22.45 27.29 -18.46
C ALA A 533 -21.49 28.16 -19.32
N SER A 534 -20.41 28.68 -18.73
CA SER A 534 -19.35 29.45 -19.38
C SER A 534 -18.10 28.62 -19.73
N GLY A 535 -18.10 27.31 -19.43
CA GLY A 535 -16.96 26.43 -19.69
C GLY A 535 -15.84 26.54 -18.66
N LEU A 536 -16.08 27.16 -17.50
CA LEU A 536 -15.12 27.21 -16.38
C LEU A 536 -15.43 26.12 -15.35
N PRO A 537 -14.45 25.61 -14.58
CA PRO A 537 -14.71 24.64 -13.52
C PRO A 537 -15.73 25.18 -12.51
N LYS A 538 -16.78 24.40 -12.21
CA LYS A 538 -17.76 24.75 -11.18
C LYS A 538 -17.04 24.96 -9.85
N LEU A 539 -17.42 26.04 -9.15
CA LEU A 539 -16.94 26.34 -7.79
C LEU A 539 -17.39 25.29 -6.76
N ILE A 540 -18.55 24.66 -6.99
CA ILE A 540 -19.09 23.59 -6.15
C ILE A 540 -19.19 22.33 -7.02
N PRO A 541 -18.49 21.23 -6.67
CA PRO A 541 -18.62 19.97 -7.37
C PRO A 541 -20.05 19.44 -7.36
N ASP A 542 -20.47 18.78 -8.44
CA ASP A 542 -21.74 18.06 -8.44
C ASP A 542 -21.60 16.86 -7.51
N THR A 543 -22.63 16.63 -6.68
CA THR A 543 -22.70 15.44 -5.85
C THR A 543 -23.67 14.46 -6.50
N LEU A 544 -23.15 13.28 -6.83
CA LEU A 544 -23.88 12.16 -7.40
C LEU A 544 -23.82 10.98 -6.44
N ALA A 545 -24.59 9.93 -6.70
CA ALA A 545 -24.49 8.69 -5.94
C ALA A 545 -24.80 7.46 -6.80
N PHE A 546 -24.20 6.32 -6.45
CA PHE A 546 -24.50 5.06 -7.11
C PHE A 546 -25.83 4.49 -6.61
N GLN A 547 -26.73 4.22 -7.55
CA GLN A 547 -27.73 3.17 -7.36
C GLN A 547 -27.09 1.85 -7.78
N VAL A 548 -26.85 0.96 -6.81
CA VAL A 548 -26.12 -0.29 -7.04
C VAL A 548 -27.07 -1.39 -7.49
N GLU A 549 -26.73 -2.05 -8.58
CA GLU A 549 -27.42 -3.22 -9.11
C GLU A 549 -26.79 -4.51 -8.60
N SER A 550 -25.46 -4.55 -8.49
CA SER A 550 -24.73 -5.65 -7.87
C SER A 550 -23.42 -5.16 -7.26
N PHE A 551 -23.01 -5.82 -6.19
CA PHE A 551 -21.76 -5.56 -5.50
C PHE A 551 -21.21 -6.87 -4.94
N ARG A 552 -19.95 -7.20 -5.24
CA ARG A 552 -19.34 -8.44 -4.74
C ARG A 552 -17.84 -8.29 -4.53
N TYR A 553 -17.33 -9.04 -3.56
CA TYR A 553 -15.90 -9.24 -3.40
C TYR A 553 -15.33 -10.04 -4.58
N VAL A 554 -14.17 -9.64 -5.08
CA VAL A 554 -13.47 -10.31 -6.19
C VAL A 554 -12.20 -10.98 -5.69
N ASP A 555 -11.27 -10.19 -5.16
CA ASP A 555 -9.92 -10.65 -4.79
C ASP A 555 -9.22 -9.65 -3.87
N TYR A 556 -8.08 -10.03 -3.30
CA TYR A 556 -7.14 -9.12 -2.62
C TYR A 556 -5.89 -8.97 -3.48
N LYS A 557 -5.42 -7.74 -3.70
CA LYS A 557 -4.18 -7.47 -4.44
C LYS A 557 -3.29 -6.51 -3.66
N ALA A 558 -2.16 -6.98 -3.12
CA ALA A 558 -1.29 -6.08 -2.36
C ALA A 558 -0.64 -5.02 -3.25
N ALA A 559 -0.34 -5.33 -4.53
CA ALA A 559 0.08 -4.34 -5.52
C ALA A 559 -0.95 -3.21 -5.75
N ALA A 560 -2.25 -3.49 -5.65
CA ALA A 560 -3.28 -2.46 -5.72
C ALA A 560 -3.45 -1.72 -4.38
N GLY A 561 -2.87 -2.25 -3.30
CA GLY A 561 -2.97 -1.69 -1.95
C GLY A 561 -4.29 -2.02 -1.25
N GLY A 562 -5.03 -3.06 -1.67
CA GLY A 562 -6.31 -3.38 -1.03
C GLY A 562 -7.14 -4.53 -1.62
N TYR A 563 -8.35 -4.66 -1.08
CA TYR A 563 -9.39 -5.60 -1.48
C TYR A 563 -10.18 -5.04 -2.66
N ILE A 564 -10.43 -5.87 -3.66
CA ILE A 564 -11.14 -5.50 -4.89
C ILE A 564 -12.60 -5.91 -4.78
N TYR A 565 -13.48 -4.94 -5.01
CA TYR A 565 -14.92 -5.14 -5.12
C TYR A 565 -15.41 -4.73 -6.50
N GLU A 566 -16.17 -5.61 -7.13
CA GLU A 566 -16.84 -5.33 -8.40
C GLU A 566 -18.21 -4.71 -8.10
N LEU A 567 -18.46 -3.54 -8.66
CA LEU A 567 -19.69 -2.78 -8.56
C LEU A 567 -20.30 -2.63 -9.96
N LYS A 568 -21.55 -3.05 -10.12
CA LYS A 568 -22.39 -2.68 -11.28
C LYS A 568 -23.52 -1.77 -10.81
N GLY A 569 -23.71 -0.66 -11.50
CA GLY A 569 -24.74 0.32 -11.16
C GLY A 569 -24.60 1.59 -12.00
N SER A 570 -25.51 2.52 -11.75
CA SER A 570 -25.56 3.82 -12.44
C SER A 570 -25.49 4.95 -11.43
N LEU A 571 -24.90 6.09 -11.84
CA LEU A 571 -24.92 7.31 -11.05
C LEU A 571 -26.27 8.02 -11.17
N CYS A 572 -26.67 8.66 -10.08
CA CYS A 572 -27.88 9.45 -9.92
C CYS A 572 -27.49 10.86 -9.45
N ASP A 573 -28.13 11.89 -10.00
CA ASP A 573 -28.00 13.29 -9.60
C ASP A 573 -29.11 13.76 -8.63
N GLU A 574 -30.15 12.93 -8.47
CA GLU A 574 -31.28 13.15 -7.57
C GLU A 574 -31.73 11.85 -6.87
N LEU A 575 -32.46 12.00 -5.76
CA LEU A 575 -32.91 10.89 -4.90
C LEU A 575 -33.88 9.92 -5.59
N SER A 576 -34.67 10.40 -6.55
CA SER A 576 -35.54 9.55 -7.39
C SER A 576 -34.75 8.67 -8.36
N CYS A 577 -33.50 9.05 -8.66
CA CYS A 577 -32.67 8.44 -9.69
C CYS A 577 -33.40 8.20 -11.02
N ALA A 578 -34.20 9.19 -11.46
CA ALA A 578 -34.92 9.10 -12.73
C ALA A 578 -33.97 9.17 -13.93
N THR A 579 -32.89 9.94 -13.80
CA THR A 579 -31.81 10.03 -14.78
C THR A 579 -30.67 9.10 -14.39
N LYS A 580 -30.20 8.29 -15.34
CA LYS A 580 -29.00 7.46 -15.18
C LYS A 580 -27.81 8.15 -15.83
N ILE A 581 -26.74 8.29 -15.06
CA ILE A 581 -25.49 8.92 -15.48
C ILE A 581 -24.38 7.88 -15.42
N ASN A 582 -23.50 7.87 -16.43
CA ASN A 582 -22.33 7.00 -16.43
C ASN A 582 -21.18 7.60 -15.59
N PRO A 583 -20.36 6.76 -14.94
CA PRO A 583 -19.10 7.21 -14.34
C PRO A 583 -18.16 7.76 -15.42
N GLN A 584 -17.30 8.70 -15.02
CA GLN A 584 -16.38 9.41 -15.90
C GLN A 584 -14.98 9.47 -15.30
N ASN A 585 -13.97 9.63 -16.16
CA ASN A 585 -12.60 9.84 -15.70
C ASN A 585 -12.51 11.10 -14.82
N GLY A 586 -11.89 10.99 -13.65
CA GLY A 586 -11.79 12.10 -12.69
C GLY A 586 -12.93 12.19 -11.68
N ASP A 587 -13.90 11.27 -11.71
CA ASP A 587 -14.86 11.10 -10.62
C ASP A 587 -14.14 10.72 -9.33
N LEU A 588 -14.58 11.27 -8.20
CA LEU A 588 -14.04 10.96 -6.88
C LEU A 588 -15.09 10.22 -6.06
N LEU A 589 -14.78 9.04 -5.53
CA LEU A 589 -15.73 8.12 -4.91
C LEU A 589 -15.46 7.99 -3.41
N SER A 590 -16.52 7.94 -2.60
CA SER A 590 -16.43 7.62 -1.17
C SER A 590 -17.58 6.72 -0.77
N PHE A 591 -17.36 5.88 0.25
CA PHE A 591 -18.47 5.28 0.98
C PHE A 591 -19.28 6.38 1.68
N ASN A 592 -20.60 6.19 1.71
CA ASN A 592 -21.54 7.10 2.33
C ASN A 592 -21.81 6.69 3.78
N PHE A 593 -22.12 7.67 4.64
CA PHE A 593 -22.45 7.45 6.04
C PHE A 593 -23.44 8.52 6.52
N SER A 594 -24.18 8.21 7.59
CA SER A 594 -25.12 9.15 8.23
C SER A 594 -24.38 10.05 9.23
N THR A 595 -24.66 11.36 9.23
CA THR A 595 -24.06 12.32 10.16
C THR A 595 -25.12 13.13 10.90
N GLU A 596 -24.92 13.37 12.20
CA GLU A 596 -25.72 14.35 12.95
C GLU A 596 -25.16 15.80 12.89
N ALA A 597 -23.95 16.07 12.35
CA ALA A 597 -23.39 17.43 12.37
C ALA A 597 -22.40 17.81 11.23
N THR A 598 -22.50 19.09 10.82
CA THR A 598 -21.68 19.95 9.89
C THR A 598 -22.14 20.12 8.44
N SER A 599 -21.78 21.26 7.81
CA SER A 599 -22.34 21.79 6.56
C SER A 599 -21.90 21.07 5.29
N GLU A 600 -20.71 20.45 5.27
CA GLU A 600 -20.28 19.55 4.19
C GLU A 600 -21.04 18.21 4.23
N ALA A 601 -21.55 17.84 5.40
CA ALA A 601 -22.31 16.62 5.64
C ALA A 601 -23.80 16.71 5.26
N ARG A 602 -24.25 17.86 4.74
CA ARG A 602 -25.60 18.00 4.15
C ARG A 602 -25.63 17.60 2.69
N ASN A 603 -24.98 16.49 2.34
CA ASN A 603 -25.17 15.89 1.03
C ASN A 603 -26.61 15.34 0.95
N ARG A 604 -27.32 15.66 -0.13
CA ARG A 604 -28.73 15.26 -0.33
C ARG A 604 -28.94 13.74 -0.25
N PHE A 605 -27.91 12.95 -0.52
CA PHE A 605 -27.92 11.49 -0.48
C PHE A 605 -27.65 10.87 0.90
N SER A 606 -27.32 11.67 1.92
CA SER A 606 -26.99 11.18 3.28
C SER A 606 -28.19 11.23 4.25
N TYR A 607 -29.26 11.96 3.92
CA TYR A 607 -30.41 12.21 4.82
C TYR A 607 -31.47 11.10 4.87
N THR A 608 -31.47 10.18 3.91
CA THR A 608 -32.65 9.34 3.67
C THR A 608 -32.63 7.98 4.35
N ASN A 609 -31.57 7.62 5.10
CA ASN A 609 -31.53 6.37 5.84
C ASN A 609 -30.65 6.42 7.10
N PRO A 610 -31.23 6.46 8.32
CA PRO A 610 -30.46 6.46 9.57
C PRO A 610 -29.68 5.15 9.81
N ASP A 611 -29.99 4.08 9.08
CA ASP A 611 -29.38 2.76 9.22
C ASP A 611 -28.21 2.51 8.22
N LEU A 612 -27.75 3.56 7.51
CA LEU A 612 -26.62 3.46 6.58
C LEU A 612 -25.31 3.22 7.35
N THR A 613 -24.96 1.95 7.55
CA THR A 613 -23.75 1.54 8.25
C THR A 613 -22.92 0.59 7.37
N ILE A 614 -21.74 1.04 6.98
CA ILE A 614 -20.75 0.24 6.26
C ILE A 614 -19.60 -0.07 7.22
N ILE A 615 -19.28 -1.35 7.38
CA ILE A 615 -18.42 -1.87 8.44
C ILE A 615 -17.34 -2.76 7.82
N SER A 616 -16.11 -2.65 8.31
CA SER A 616 -15.04 -3.60 8.03
C SER A 616 -15.27 -4.93 8.77
N THR A 617 -14.54 -5.98 8.38
CA THR A 617 -14.49 -7.26 9.12
C THR A 617 -13.94 -7.12 10.54
N THR A 618 -13.17 -6.06 10.82
CA THR A 618 -12.67 -5.70 12.16
C THR A 618 -13.67 -4.87 12.98
N GLY A 619 -14.87 -4.60 12.45
CA GLY A 619 -15.93 -3.89 13.17
C GLY A 619 -15.84 -2.35 13.11
N LYS A 620 -14.95 -1.78 12.30
CA LYS A 620 -14.83 -0.32 12.14
C LYS A 620 -15.86 0.19 11.15
N THR A 621 -16.60 1.21 11.54
CA THR A 621 -17.65 1.84 10.72
C THR A 621 -17.10 3.02 9.94
N VAL A 622 -17.61 3.26 8.73
CA VAL A 622 -17.34 4.50 7.99
C VAL A 622 -17.85 5.70 8.79
N GLY A 623 -16.96 6.62 9.15
CA GLY A 623 -17.27 7.81 9.96
C GLY A 623 -16.80 9.13 9.35
N SER A 624 -16.18 9.08 8.16
CA SER A 624 -15.67 10.25 7.44
C SER A 624 -15.57 9.94 5.96
N TYR A 625 -15.57 10.97 5.11
CA TYR A 625 -15.42 10.79 3.67
C TYR A 625 -13.96 10.70 3.27
N TYR A 626 -13.64 9.72 2.42
CA TYR A 626 -12.34 9.60 1.76
C TYR A 626 -12.57 9.42 0.26
N TRP A 627 -11.97 10.31 -0.52
CA TRP A 627 -12.28 10.47 -1.94
C TRP A 627 -11.26 9.74 -2.80
N GLY A 628 -11.55 8.47 -3.11
CA GLY A 628 -10.76 7.66 -4.04
C GLY A 628 -10.91 8.11 -5.49
N PHE A 629 -9.81 8.10 -6.24
CA PHE A 629 -9.81 8.56 -7.63
C PHE A 629 -10.37 7.51 -8.59
N GLY A 630 -11.31 7.93 -9.44
CA GLY A 630 -11.93 7.15 -10.49
C GLY A 630 -11.24 7.33 -11.84
N LYS A 631 -10.80 6.23 -12.44
CA LYS A 631 -10.13 6.18 -13.74
C LYS A 631 -10.96 5.39 -14.75
N LEU A 632 -11.13 5.95 -15.96
CA LEU A 632 -11.73 5.23 -17.08
C LEU A 632 -10.69 4.35 -17.78
N ILE A 633 -10.99 3.06 -17.93
CA ILE A 633 -10.15 2.07 -18.62
C ILE A 633 -10.92 1.54 -19.84
N MET A 634 -10.46 1.88 -21.04
CA MET A 634 -11.13 1.51 -22.30
C MET A 634 -10.69 0.13 -22.84
N SER A 635 -9.45 -0.32 -22.59
CA SER A 635 -8.93 -1.69 -22.81
C SER A 635 -7.46 -1.78 -22.38
N VAL A 636 -6.97 -2.97 -21.95
CA VAL A 636 -5.55 -3.25 -21.60
C VAL A 636 -4.77 -4.00 -22.69
N GLU A 637 -5.45 -4.53 -23.70
CA GLU A 637 -4.84 -5.18 -24.86
C GLU A 637 -5.52 -4.68 -26.14
N THR A 638 -4.71 -4.46 -27.19
CA THR A 638 -5.22 -4.09 -28.51
C THR A 638 -5.56 -5.36 -29.29
N GLU A 639 -6.79 -5.44 -29.81
CA GLU A 639 -7.25 -6.55 -30.64
C GLU A 639 -6.50 -6.57 -31.99
N ILE A 640 -5.84 -7.68 -32.29
CA ILE A 640 -5.20 -7.92 -33.59
C ILE A 640 -6.15 -8.76 -34.44
N MET A 641 -6.63 -8.18 -35.53
CA MET A 641 -7.56 -8.78 -36.49
C MET A 641 -6.79 -9.45 -37.63
N PRO A 642 -6.90 -10.78 -37.81
CA PRO A 642 -6.35 -11.45 -38.98
C PRO A 642 -7.23 -11.18 -40.20
N THR A 643 -6.85 -10.21 -41.03
CA THR A 643 -7.64 -9.82 -42.21
C THR A 643 -7.45 -10.74 -43.42
N ASP A 644 -6.44 -11.61 -43.36
CA ASP A 644 -6.12 -12.58 -44.39
C ASP A 644 -6.91 -13.89 -44.23
N SER A 645 -7.73 -14.20 -45.25
CA SER A 645 -8.61 -15.36 -45.32
C SER A 645 -8.23 -16.39 -46.39
N THR A 646 -7.18 -16.14 -47.19
CA THR A 646 -6.83 -16.97 -48.36
C THR A 646 -5.52 -17.75 -48.16
N ILE A 647 -5.45 -18.95 -48.76
CA ILE A 647 -4.24 -19.80 -48.73
C ILE A 647 -3.49 -19.74 -50.06
N ASP A 648 -4.23 -19.71 -51.17
CA ASP A 648 -3.67 -19.49 -52.50
C ASP A 648 -3.18 -18.06 -52.62
N ARG A 649 -1.95 -17.86 -53.10
CA ARG A 649 -1.41 -16.52 -53.29
C ARG A 649 -0.69 -16.35 -54.61
N PRO A 650 -0.87 -15.20 -55.29
CA PRO A 650 -0.14 -14.87 -56.50
C PRO A 650 1.37 -14.78 -56.23
N LYS A 651 2.16 -14.80 -57.31
CA LYS A 651 3.62 -14.80 -57.24
C LYS A 651 4.13 -13.46 -56.70
N PHE A 652 4.83 -13.49 -55.57
CA PHE A 652 5.57 -12.34 -55.06
C PHE A 652 6.94 -12.19 -55.77
N ASP A 653 7.27 -10.96 -56.19
CA ASP A 653 8.53 -10.62 -56.87
C ASP A 653 9.65 -10.30 -55.86
N ASN A 654 10.23 -11.35 -55.29
CA ASN A 654 11.38 -11.24 -54.38
C ASN A 654 12.67 -10.78 -55.08
N ASP A 655 12.78 -10.97 -56.40
CA ASP A 655 14.00 -10.62 -57.13
C ASP A 655 14.10 -9.09 -57.23
N LYS A 656 12.97 -8.43 -57.46
CA LYS A 656 12.84 -6.98 -57.34
C LYS A 656 13.13 -6.47 -55.92
N LEU A 657 12.63 -7.15 -54.88
CA LEU A 657 12.94 -6.81 -53.48
C LEU A 657 14.46 -6.81 -53.22
N LEU A 658 15.16 -7.84 -53.66
CA LEU A 658 16.62 -8.00 -53.48
C LEU A 658 17.45 -7.02 -54.32
N ASN A 659 16.93 -6.58 -55.47
CA ASN A 659 17.60 -5.55 -56.28
C ASN A 659 17.51 -4.16 -55.64
N GLU A 660 16.42 -3.86 -54.94
CA GLU A 660 16.17 -2.56 -54.33
C GLU A 660 16.68 -2.47 -52.88
N ILE A 661 16.78 -3.60 -52.17
CA ILE A 661 17.27 -3.69 -50.80
C ILE A 661 18.40 -4.72 -50.73
N PRO A 662 19.67 -4.28 -50.71
CA PRO A 662 20.79 -5.21 -50.61
C PRO A 662 20.80 -5.92 -49.25
N LEU A 663 21.26 -7.18 -49.26
CA LEU A 663 21.45 -7.95 -48.04
C LEU A 663 22.58 -7.35 -47.19
N VAL A 664 22.42 -7.38 -45.88
CA VAL A 664 23.44 -7.08 -44.88
C VAL A 664 23.69 -8.37 -44.12
N ASP A 665 24.94 -8.85 -44.10
CA ASP A 665 25.30 -10.15 -43.51
C ASP A 665 24.42 -11.33 -44.01
N ASP A 666 24.21 -11.39 -45.34
CA ASP A 666 23.37 -12.38 -46.03
C ASP A 666 21.88 -12.39 -45.59
N GLN A 667 21.42 -11.32 -44.95
CA GLN A 667 20.06 -11.16 -44.45
C GLN A 667 19.43 -9.84 -44.92
N LEU A 668 18.13 -9.88 -45.20
CA LEU A 668 17.32 -8.69 -45.34
C LEU A 668 17.29 -7.95 -43.99
N PRO A 669 17.31 -6.62 -43.99
CA PRO A 669 17.02 -5.83 -42.79
C PRO A 669 15.68 -6.24 -42.15
N LEU A 670 15.58 -6.12 -40.82
CA LEU A 670 14.36 -6.50 -40.09
C LEU A 670 13.13 -5.67 -40.50
N ASN A 671 13.30 -4.50 -41.09
CA ASN A 671 12.20 -3.67 -41.61
C ASN A 671 11.94 -3.90 -43.11
N ALA A 672 12.58 -4.90 -43.74
CA ALA A 672 12.48 -5.17 -45.17
C ALA A 672 11.78 -6.51 -45.51
N THR A 673 11.29 -7.23 -44.50
CA THR A 673 10.55 -8.50 -44.66
C THR A 673 9.03 -8.33 -44.64
N GLY A 674 8.55 -7.10 -44.60
CA GLY A 674 7.15 -6.72 -44.60
C GLY A 674 7.01 -5.21 -44.80
N GLU A 675 5.78 -4.73 -44.70
CA GLU A 675 5.43 -3.30 -44.76
C GLU A 675 4.22 -3.01 -43.86
N ILE A 676 4.04 -1.74 -43.50
CA ILE A 676 2.83 -1.26 -42.82
C ILE A 676 2.12 -0.26 -43.72
N ILE A 677 0.81 -0.42 -43.84
CA ILE A 677 -0.11 0.55 -44.43
C ILE A 677 -0.93 1.16 -43.31
N VAL A 678 -0.87 2.48 -43.17
CA VAL A 678 -1.61 3.21 -42.13
C VAL A 678 -2.69 4.08 -42.77
N SER A 679 -3.91 3.95 -42.28
CA SER A 679 -5.08 4.70 -42.74
C SER A 679 -5.81 5.33 -41.56
N ALA A 680 -5.82 6.66 -41.47
CA ALA A 680 -6.57 7.36 -40.43
C ALA A 680 -8.08 7.23 -40.66
N LEU A 681 -8.84 7.04 -39.59
CA LEU A 681 -10.28 6.75 -39.69
C LEU A 681 -11.10 8.03 -39.91
N PRO A 682 -12.11 8.00 -40.79
CA PRO A 682 -12.97 9.16 -41.05
C PRO A 682 -13.87 9.48 -39.85
N LEU A 683 -14.49 10.68 -39.84
CA LEU A 683 -15.41 11.09 -38.78
C LEU A 683 -16.63 10.15 -38.64
N GLU A 684 -17.07 9.55 -39.75
CA GLU A 684 -18.18 8.59 -39.80
C GLU A 684 -17.92 7.34 -38.96
N TYR A 685 -16.65 6.95 -38.79
CA TYR A 685 -16.25 5.83 -37.93
C TYR A 685 -16.57 6.09 -36.45
N ALA A 686 -16.37 7.32 -35.97
CA ALA A 686 -16.65 7.67 -34.57
C ALA A 686 -18.13 7.43 -34.23
N GLN A 687 -19.05 7.48 -35.19
CA GLN A 687 -20.48 7.40 -34.91
C GLN A 687 -21.03 5.96 -34.88
N ASN A 688 -20.19 4.93 -35.04
CA ASN A 688 -20.64 3.53 -35.11
C ASN A 688 -20.42 2.77 -33.79
N PRO A 689 -21.44 2.10 -33.22
CA PRO A 689 -21.35 1.41 -31.94
C PRO A 689 -20.57 0.08 -31.97
N VAL A 690 -20.26 -0.50 -33.14
CA VAL A 690 -19.55 -1.80 -33.24
C VAL A 690 -18.36 -1.69 -34.20
N ILE A 691 -17.16 -1.59 -33.60
CA ILE A 691 -15.89 -1.32 -34.30
C ILE A 691 -15.53 -2.39 -35.32
N THR A 692 -15.59 -3.67 -34.93
CA THR A 692 -15.24 -4.81 -35.79
C THR A 692 -16.12 -4.89 -37.03
N LYS A 693 -17.43 -4.65 -36.87
CA LYS A 693 -18.39 -4.65 -37.97
C LYS A 693 -18.12 -3.54 -38.98
N TRP A 694 -17.74 -2.34 -38.53
CA TRP A 694 -17.40 -1.25 -39.45
C TRP A 694 -16.22 -1.61 -40.35
N ILE A 695 -15.20 -2.27 -39.81
CA ILE A 695 -14.00 -2.66 -40.57
C ILE A 695 -14.31 -3.79 -41.56
N GLU A 696 -15.18 -4.73 -41.19
CA GLU A 696 -15.70 -5.76 -42.11
C GLU A 696 -16.47 -5.14 -43.29
N ASP A 697 -17.26 -4.10 -43.02
CA ASP A 697 -18.05 -3.39 -44.03
C ASP A 697 -17.20 -2.46 -44.93
N HIS A 698 -15.96 -2.13 -44.54
CA HIS A 698 -15.04 -1.24 -45.27
C HIS A 698 -13.68 -1.89 -45.57
N PRO A 699 -13.63 -2.96 -46.40
CA PRO A 699 -12.41 -3.71 -46.69
C PRO A 699 -11.33 -2.87 -47.41
N GLU A 700 -11.66 -1.73 -47.99
CA GLU A 700 -10.70 -0.79 -48.58
C GLU A 700 -9.69 -0.22 -47.56
N TYR A 701 -10.00 -0.24 -46.27
CA TYR A 701 -9.07 0.19 -45.21
C TYR A 701 -8.12 -0.91 -44.75
N THR A 702 -8.32 -2.16 -45.19
CA THR A 702 -7.50 -3.31 -44.77
C THR A 702 -6.85 -4.08 -45.92
N SER A 703 -7.34 -3.90 -47.15
CA SER A 703 -6.81 -4.53 -48.36
C SER A 703 -5.59 -3.81 -48.94
N ALA A 704 -4.72 -4.57 -49.61
CA ALA A 704 -3.64 -3.99 -50.41
C ALA A 704 -4.18 -3.40 -51.75
N PRO A 705 -3.46 -2.46 -52.40
CA PRO A 705 -3.83 -1.92 -53.70
C PRO A 705 -3.94 -2.98 -54.81
N SER A 706 -4.84 -2.78 -55.76
CA SER A 706 -4.96 -3.61 -56.98
C SER A 706 -3.78 -3.37 -57.93
N GLY A 707 -3.09 -4.41 -58.42
CA GLY A 707 -1.97 -4.24 -59.37
C GLY A 707 -1.05 -5.46 -59.49
N ASN A 708 0.13 -5.27 -60.11
CA ASN A 708 1.15 -6.33 -60.33
C ASN A 708 2.46 -6.09 -59.52
N GLY A 709 2.42 -5.42 -58.37
CA GLY A 709 3.62 -5.15 -57.54
C GLY A 709 4.56 -4.11 -58.17
N GLY A 710 4.11 -2.85 -58.20
CA GLY A 710 4.57 -1.83 -59.13
C GLY A 710 5.78 -0.99 -58.74
N THR A 711 5.93 -0.49 -57.51
CA THR A 711 7.05 0.40 -57.11
C THR A 711 7.07 0.59 -55.59
N ALA A 712 8.18 1.13 -55.04
CA ALA A 712 8.33 1.45 -53.62
C ALA A 712 7.58 2.74 -53.23
N GLY A 713 6.81 2.70 -52.13
CA GLY A 713 5.98 3.81 -51.68
C GLY A 713 6.73 5.02 -51.12
N SER A 714 6.15 6.21 -51.29
CA SER A 714 6.69 7.48 -50.77
C SER A 714 6.11 7.87 -49.40
N LEU A 715 6.93 8.55 -48.58
CA LEU A 715 6.54 9.10 -47.27
C LEU A 715 5.67 10.36 -47.43
N VAL A 716 4.68 10.54 -46.55
CA VAL A 716 3.90 11.79 -46.45
C VAL A 716 4.80 12.86 -45.81
N ASN A 717 4.94 14.01 -46.50
CA ASN A 717 5.68 15.22 -46.10
C ASN A 717 7.22 15.24 -46.23
N GLY A 718 7.78 14.69 -47.31
CA GLY A 718 9.08 15.17 -47.84
C GLY A 718 10.29 15.16 -46.87
N GLY A 719 10.24 14.37 -45.80
CA GLY A 719 11.34 14.20 -44.86
C GLY A 719 12.26 13.07 -45.30
N LEU A 720 13.43 13.43 -45.83
CA LEU A 720 14.52 12.51 -46.16
C LEU A 720 14.96 11.70 -44.92
N ASP A 721 14.96 10.37 -45.03
CA ASP A 721 16.07 9.58 -44.51
C ASP A 721 16.71 8.84 -45.69
N PRO A 722 17.74 9.42 -46.31
CA PRO A 722 18.41 8.85 -47.45
C PRO A 722 19.47 7.81 -47.03
N VAL A 723 19.52 7.38 -45.77
CA VAL A 723 20.56 6.49 -45.24
C VAL A 723 20.02 5.13 -44.79
N THR A 724 18.74 5.00 -44.38
CA THR A 724 18.25 3.75 -43.74
C THR A 724 17.35 2.85 -44.59
N GLY A 725 17.01 3.20 -45.84
CA GLY A 725 16.14 2.37 -46.68
C GLY A 725 14.73 2.16 -46.08
N ARG A 726 14.08 3.25 -45.63
CA ARG A 726 12.75 3.21 -44.98
C ARG A 726 11.65 2.74 -45.95
N PHE A 727 10.77 1.83 -45.53
CA PHE A 727 9.55 1.43 -46.25
C PHE A 727 8.32 1.55 -45.34
N ALA A 728 7.72 2.74 -45.28
CA ALA A 728 6.42 2.96 -44.65
C ALA A 728 5.55 3.74 -45.64
N PHE A 729 4.55 3.06 -46.21
CA PHE A 729 3.57 3.72 -47.07
C PHE A 729 2.42 4.23 -46.20
N VAL A 730 2.25 5.54 -46.14
CA VAL A 730 1.19 6.21 -45.37
C VAL A 730 0.16 6.70 -46.37
N GLN A 731 -1.01 6.05 -46.45
CA GLN A 731 -2.10 6.59 -47.26
C GLN A 731 -2.96 7.54 -46.42
N SER A 732 -2.91 8.80 -46.81
CA SER A 732 -3.97 9.78 -46.58
C SER A 732 -4.48 10.23 -47.96
N TYR A 733 -5.76 10.36 -48.31
CA TYR A 733 -6.82 11.13 -47.65
C TYR A 733 -8.19 10.74 -48.24
N ASN A 734 -9.22 11.15 -47.51
CA ASN A 734 -10.58 11.50 -47.90
C ASN A 734 -10.91 11.50 -49.41
N THR A 735 -12.06 10.90 -49.73
CA THR A 735 -12.77 10.81 -51.02
C THR A 735 -12.45 9.61 -51.91
N ALA A 736 -13.30 8.59 -51.76
CA ALA A 736 -13.61 7.54 -52.73
C ALA A 736 -12.45 6.59 -53.11
N ALA A 737 -12.47 5.42 -52.50
CA ALA A 737 -11.82 4.18 -52.95
C ALA A 737 -12.29 3.68 -54.35
N SER A 738 -12.82 4.57 -55.20
CA SER A 738 -13.33 4.27 -56.54
C SER A 738 -12.80 5.18 -57.65
N SER A 739 -11.93 6.15 -57.36
CA SER A 739 -11.21 6.86 -58.43
C SER A 739 -9.99 6.02 -58.88
N LYS A 740 -9.98 5.68 -60.17
CA LYS A 740 -8.96 4.87 -60.86
C LYS A 740 -7.57 5.51 -60.95
N ASP A 741 -7.29 6.54 -60.17
CA ASP A 741 -5.99 7.20 -60.08
C ASP A 741 -5.33 6.78 -58.75
N SER A 742 -4.97 5.49 -58.69
CA SER A 742 -4.35 4.79 -57.56
C SER A 742 -3.13 5.51 -56.98
N PRO A 743 -2.87 5.44 -55.66
CA PRO A 743 -1.50 5.61 -55.21
C PRO A 743 -0.74 4.31 -55.53
N ALA A 744 0.26 4.40 -56.39
CA ALA A 744 0.75 3.30 -57.22
C ALA A 744 1.80 2.35 -56.57
N GLU A 745 2.04 2.40 -55.25
CA GLU A 745 3.38 2.02 -54.75
C GLU A 745 3.41 1.27 -53.41
N THR A 746 2.86 0.04 -53.35
CA THR A 746 3.17 -0.96 -52.30
C THR A 746 3.74 -2.23 -52.93
N ARG A 747 4.52 -3.03 -52.18
CA ARG A 747 5.05 -4.31 -52.71
C ARG A 747 4.01 -5.42 -52.62
N CYS A 748 3.16 -5.40 -51.60
CA CYS A 748 2.00 -6.26 -51.53
C CYS A 748 0.90 -5.73 -52.46
N TYR A 749 0.24 -6.63 -53.17
CA TYR A 749 -0.81 -6.30 -54.11
C TYR A 749 -1.94 -7.33 -54.08
N VAL A 750 -3.11 -6.92 -54.56
CA VAL A 750 -4.27 -7.77 -54.81
C VAL A 750 -4.33 -8.11 -56.30
N ASP A 751 -4.43 -9.39 -56.64
CA ASP A 751 -4.59 -9.84 -58.03
C ASP A 751 -6.03 -9.62 -58.57
N GLY A 752 -6.25 -9.92 -59.85
CA GLY A 752 -7.55 -9.76 -60.49
C GLY A 752 -8.70 -10.61 -59.89
N ASN A 753 -8.40 -11.56 -59.00
CA ASN A 753 -9.36 -12.40 -58.29
C ASN A 753 -9.60 -11.94 -56.85
N GLY A 754 -9.03 -10.81 -56.43
CA GLY A 754 -9.18 -10.31 -55.06
C GLY A 754 -8.25 -10.97 -54.04
N THR A 755 -7.20 -11.69 -54.49
CA THR A 755 -6.29 -12.43 -53.61
C THR A 755 -5.00 -11.65 -53.34
N GLU A 756 -4.63 -11.48 -52.06
CA GLU A 756 -3.40 -10.78 -51.67
C GLU A 756 -2.13 -11.61 -51.87
N SER A 757 -1.06 -10.97 -52.37
CA SER A 757 0.27 -11.57 -52.50
C SER A 757 0.98 -11.82 -51.16
N CYS A 758 0.53 -11.20 -50.07
CA CYS A 758 1.14 -11.17 -48.75
C CYS A 758 0.16 -11.62 -47.67
N THR A 759 0.67 -12.00 -46.49
CA THR A 759 -0.19 -12.26 -45.32
C THR A 759 -0.42 -10.95 -44.56
N SER A 760 -1.67 -10.66 -44.19
CA SER A 760 -2.05 -9.43 -43.52
C SER A 760 -2.61 -9.64 -42.11
N LEU A 761 -2.32 -8.67 -41.24
CA LEU A 761 -2.94 -8.50 -39.94
C LEU A 761 -3.18 -7.02 -39.70
N SER A 762 -4.26 -6.70 -38.99
CA SER A 762 -4.70 -5.33 -38.82
C SER A 762 -5.05 -5.05 -37.36
N PHE A 763 -4.85 -3.81 -36.89
CA PHE A 763 -5.27 -3.38 -35.56
C PHE A 763 -5.58 -1.87 -35.58
N LEU A 764 -6.33 -1.40 -34.60
CA LEU A 764 -6.60 0.02 -34.42
C LEU A 764 -5.76 0.59 -33.29
N THR A 765 -5.25 1.81 -33.47
CA THR A 765 -4.55 2.52 -32.42
C THR A 765 -4.59 4.03 -32.61
N GLY A 766 -4.61 4.78 -31.51
CA GLY A 766 -4.29 6.21 -31.45
C GLY A 766 -2.89 6.48 -30.89
N GLN A 767 -2.10 5.42 -30.67
CA GLN A 767 -0.84 5.46 -29.95
C GLN A 767 0.37 5.28 -30.89
N PRO A 768 1.51 5.91 -30.58
CA PRO A 768 2.80 5.53 -31.15
C PRO A 768 3.10 4.09 -30.75
N PHE A 769 3.64 3.28 -31.66
CA PHE A 769 3.81 1.86 -31.40
C PHE A 769 5.10 1.29 -31.96
N ARG A 770 5.52 0.17 -31.40
CA ARG A 770 6.55 -0.72 -31.93
C ARG A 770 5.92 -2.08 -32.19
N ILE A 771 6.18 -2.65 -33.35
CA ILE A 771 5.66 -3.96 -33.71
C ILE A 771 6.78 -4.88 -34.17
N ASN A 772 6.74 -6.10 -33.65
CA ASN A 772 7.63 -7.17 -34.03
C ASN A 772 6.79 -8.38 -34.47
N VAL A 773 6.98 -8.85 -35.70
CA VAL A 773 6.33 -10.03 -36.23
C VAL A 773 7.38 -11.07 -36.58
N ARG A 774 7.41 -12.18 -35.84
CA ARG A 774 8.30 -13.32 -36.11
C ARG A 774 7.51 -14.41 -36.83
N VAL A 775 8.08 -14.93 -37.91
CA VAL A 775 7.48 -15.99 -38.72
C VAL A 775 8.29 -17.27 -38.53
N PHE A 776 7.58 -18.36 -38.23
CA PHE A 776 8.14 -19.70 -38.11
C PHE A 776 7.45 -20.63 -39.09
N ASP A 777 8.15 -21.68 -39.53
CA ASP A 777 7.51 -22.78 -40.22
C ASP A 777 6.69 -23.65 -39.23
N HIS A 778 5.93 -24.60 -39.76
CA HIS A 778 5.13 -25.54 -38.95
C HIS A 778 5.95 -26.43 -37.99
N LEU A 779 7.27 -26.51 -38.15
CA LEU A 779 8.18 -27.25 -37.28
C LEU A 779 8.81 -26.35 -36.20
N GLY A 780 8.52 -25.04 -36.22
CA GLY A 780 9.05 -24.08 -35.27
C GLY A 780 10.42 -23.50 -35.66
N HIS A 781 10.90 -23.73 -36.89
CA HIS A 781 12.12 -23.07 -37.36
C HIS A 781 11.84 -21.63 -37.75
N PHE A 782 12.78 -20.75 -37.43
CA PHE A 782 12.72 -19.35 -37.80
C PHE A 782 12.77 -19.16 -39.33
N VAL A 783 11.84 -18.35 -39.85
CA VAL A 783 11.74 -18.04 -41.29
C VAL A 783 12.17 -16.60 -41.54
N SER A 784 11.53 -15.64 -40.89
CA SER A 784 11.80 -14.21 -41.03
C SER A 784 11.25 -13.42 -39.85
N GLN A 785 11.71 -12.18 -39.70
CA GLN A 785 11.24 -11.25 -38.68
C GLN A 785 11.09 -9.85 -39.26
N TYR A 786 9.89 -9.30 -39.09
CA TYR A 786 9.60 -7.89 -39.34
C TYR A 786 9.63 -7.08 -38.04
N ASN A 787 10.29 -5.92 -38.04
CA ASN A 787 10.32 -5.00 -36.91
C ASN A 787 10.16 -3.56 -37.39
N GLU A 788 9.22 -2.83 -36.81
CA GLU A 788 8.96 -1.43 -37.19
C GLU A 788 8.51 -0.60 -35.97
N THR A 789 8.75 0.72 -36.02
CA THR A 789 8.37 1.68 -34.98
C THR A 789 7.75 2.93 -35.61
N ILE A 790 6.53 3.26 -35.18
CA ILE A 790 5.88 4.54 -35.49
C ILE A 790 6.11 5.49 -34.33
N THR A 791 6.80 6.60 -34.61
CA THR A 791 7.09 7.63 -33.59
C THR A 791 5.86 8.45 -33.25
N LYS A 792 5.94 9.22 -32.16
CA LYS A 792 4.84 10.09 -31.73
C LYS A 792 4.54 11.18 -32.75
N GLU A 793 5.57 11.73 -33.37
CA GLU A 793 5.44 12.77 -34.39
C GLU A 793 4.72 12.22 -35.64
N ALA A 794 5.11 11.02 -36.07
CA ALA A 794 4.47 10.34 -37.19
C ALA A 794 3.00 9.99 -36.87
N MET A 795 2.74 9.45 -35.68
CA MET A 795 1.37 9.11 -35.27
C MET A 795 0.47 10.33 -35.19
N ASN A 796 0.95 11.43 -34.62
CA ASN A 796 0.18 12.67 -34.54
C ASN A 796 -0.10 13.27 -35.93
N ALA A 797 0.85 13.18 -36.87
CA ALA A 797 0.62 13.62 -38.25
C ALA A 797 -0.47 12.78 -38.94
N ILE A 798 -0.50 11.48 -38.69
CA ILE A 798 -1.53 10.56 -39.20
C ILE A 798 -2.89 10.90 -38.60
N LEU A 799 -2.99 11.06 -37.29
CA LEU A 799 -4.26 11.33 -36.60
C LEU A 799 -4.86 12.69 -36.96
N ASN A 800 -4.05 13.67 -37.38
CA ASN A 800 -4.50 14.98 -37.86
C ASN A 800 -5.20 14.93 -39.24
N THR A 801 -5.46 13.74 -39.77
CA THR A 801 -5.92 13.52 -41.13
C THR A 801 -7.19 12.66 -41.14
N PRO A 802 -8.36 13.15 -41.61
CA PRO A 802 -8.62 14.53 -42.03
C PRO A 802 -8.59 15.51 -40.84
N PRO A 803 -8.29 16.80 -41.08
CA PRO A 803 -8.37 17.81 -40.03
C PRO A 803 -9.80 17.90 -39.49
N SER A 804 -9.95 18.31 -38.22
CA SER A 804 -11.28 18.47 -37.62
C SER A 804 -12.14 19.48 -38.40
N PRO A 805 -13.48 19.38 -38.31
CA PRO A 805 -14.39 20.40 -38.87
C PRO A 805 -14.03 21.82 -38.37
N ALA A 806 -14.24 22.82 -39.23
CA ALA A 806 -13.91 24.22 -38.92
C ALA A 806 -14.74 24.76 -37.75
N GLY A 807 -14.08 25.28 -36.71
CA GLY A 807 -14.71 25.97 -35.57
C GLY A 807 -14.49 25.35 -34.18
N GLN A 808 -13.71 24.26 -34.04
CA GLN A 808 -13.52 23.56 -32.76
C GLN A 808 -12.06 23.16 -32.60
N THR A 809 -11.34 23.78 -31.64
CA THR A 809 -9.88 23.91 -31.82
C THR A 809 -9.00 23.01 -30.94
N GLN A 810 -9.40 22.62 -29.72
CA GLN A 810 -8.48 21.91 -28.80
C GLN A 810 -9.16 21.38 -27.52
N CYS A 811 -8.55 20.37 -26.90
CA CYS A 811 -8.80 19.97 -25.51
C CYS A 811 -7.64 20.45 -24.64
N THR A 812 -7.93 20.80 -23.39
CA THR A 812 -6.88 21.13 -22.41
C THR A 812 -6.67 19.94 -21.48
N ASP A 813 -5.42 19.51 -21.31
CA ASP A 813 -5.05 18.61 -20.24
C ASP A 813 -5.13 19.38 -18.91
N ASN A 814 -6.14 19.04 -18.09
CA ASN A 814 -6.42 19.71 -16.83
C ASN A 814 -5.28 19.60 -15.80
N LEU A 815 -4.33 18.67 -15.98
CA LEU A 815 -3.19 18.49 -15.09
C LEU A 815 -1.98 19.34 -15.49
N THR A 816 -1.77 19.54 -16.78
CA THR A 816 -0.56 20.22 -17.30
C THR A 816 -0.84 21.56 -17.97
N SER A 817 -2.12 21.93 -18.13
CA SER A 817 -2.57 23.06 -18.95
C SER A 817 -2.10 22.99 -20.41
N THR A 818 -1.63 21.83 -20.88
CA THR A 818 -1.18 21.63 -22.26
C THR A 818 -2.40 21.50 -23.16
N MET A 819 -2.43 22.26 -24.26
CA MET A 819 -3.51 22.22 -25.24
C MET A 819 -3.19 21.23 -26.35
N TYR A 820 -4.14 20.35 -26.66
CA TYR A 820 -4.04 19.35 -27.72
C TYR A 820 -5.05 19.68 -28.82
N PRO A 821 -4.62 19.82 -30.09
CA PRO A 821 -5.54 20.11 -31.19
C PRO A 821 -6.55 18.97 -31.36
N ALA A 822 -7.80 19.31 -31.64
CA ALA A 822 -8.84 18.32 -31.88
C ALA A 822 -8.60 17.58 -33.21
N VAL A 823 -8.66 16.25 -33.18
CA VAL A 823 -8.60 15.38 -34.35
C VAL A 823 -9.96 14.75 -34.65
N ALA A 824 -10.16 14.29 -35.89
CA ALA A 824 -11.45 13.81 -36.36
C ALA A 824 -11.94 12.56 -35.61
N SER A 825 -11.12 11.49 -35.56
CA SER A 825 -11.48 10.22 -34.94
C SER A 825 -10.57 9.82 -33.78
N GLY A 826 -9.31 10.26 -33.77
CA GLY A 826 -8.31 9.84 -32.78
C GLY A 826 -7.69 8.48 -33.00
N TYR A 827 -8.11 7.76 -34.05
CA TYR A 827 -7.65 6.40 -34.33
C TYR A 827 -7.25 6.22 -35.80
N ALA A 828 -6.32 5.31 -36.03
CA ALA A 828 -5.96 4.83 -37.36
C ALA A 828 -6.03 3.30 -37.42
N VAL A 829 -6.35 2.78 -38.60
CA VAL A 829 -6.20 1.36 -38.95
C VAL A 829 -4.76 1.14 -39.38
N ILE A 830 -4.08 0.23 -38.69
CA ILE A 830 -2.73 -0.21 -39.01
C ILE A 830 -2.82 -1.57 -39.66
N ASN A 831 -2.34 -1.71 -40.89
CA ASN A 831 -2.28 -2.98 -41.61
C ASN A 831 -0.83 -3.39 -41.79
N VAL A 832 -0.43 -4.48 -41.14
CA VAL A 832 0.90 -5.06 -41.31
C VAL A 832 0.81 -6.15 -42.38
N LYS A 833 1.62 -6.01 -43.43
CA LYS A 833 1.69 -6.92 -44.56
C LYS A 833 3.04 -7.63 -44.54
N MET A 834 3.02 -8.94 -44.33
CA MET A 834 4.22 -9.78 -44.26
C MET A 834 4.54 -10.37 -45.64
N TYR A 835 5.76 -10.14 -46.12
CA TYR A 835 6.21 -10.68 -47.40
C TYR A 835 6.46 -12.20 -47.31
N PRO A 836 6.14 -12.99 -48.35
CA PRO A 836 6.39 -14.43 -48.36
C PRO A 836 7.85 -14.78 -48.69
N VAL A 837 8.78 -14.20 -47.92
CA VAL A 837 10.23 -14.42 -48.02
C VAL A 837 10.84 -14.76 -46.67
N SER A 838 11.90 -15.56 -46.69
CA SER A 838 12.78 -15.80 -45.54
C SER A 838 13.67 -14.59 -45.25
N GLN A 839 14.32 -14.58 -44.09
CA GLN A 839 15.29 -13.53 -43.73
C GLN A 839 16.42 -13.41 -44.77
N SER A 840 16.79 -14.50 -45.46
CA SER A 840 17.79 -14.48 -46.55
C SER A 840 17.25 -13.97 -47.90
N GLY A 841 16.01 -13.46 -47.94
CA GLY A 841 15.33 -13.00 -49.16
C GLY A 841 14.87 -14.12 -50.10
N ARG A 842 15.05 -15.39 -49.72
CA ARG A 842 14.52 -16.53 -50.49
C ARG A 842 13.01 -16.65 -50.30
N LYS A 843 12.32 -16.97 -51.40
CA LYS A 843 10.91 -17.37 -51.40
C LYS A 843 10.60 -18.45 -50.37
N VAL A 844 9.53 -18.28 -49.60
CA VAL A 844 9.02 -19.34 -48.71
C VAL A 844 8.39 -20.47 -49.55
N ALA A 845 8.34 -21.67 -48.97
CA ALA A 845 7.75 -22.86 -49.57
C ALA A 845 6.22 -22.87 -49.40
N THR A 846 5.53 -23.73 -50.14
CA THR A 846 4.11 -23.99 -49.86
C THR A 846 3.98 -24.74 -48.54
N GLY A 847 3.23 -24.20 -47.58
CA GLY A 847 3.06 -24.82 -46.26
C GLY A 847 2.38 -23.91 -45.22
N PRO A 848 2.16 -24.43 -43.99
CA PRO A 848 1.68 -23.64 -42.87
C PRO A 848 2.81 -22.87 -42.19
N TYR A 849 2.52 -21.63 -41.80
CA TYR A 849 3.43 -20.73 -41.09
C TYR A 849 2.77 -20.19 -39.82
N ILE A 850 3.58 -19.96 -38.79
CA ILE A 850 3.19 -19.43 -37.50
C ILE A 850 3.71 -17.99 -37.41
N TYR A 851 2.81 -17.04 -37.20
CA TYR A 851 3.13 -15.63 -37.02
C TYR A 851 2.97 -15.28 -35.54
N GLN A 852 4.04 -14.85 -34.91
CA GLN A 852 4.05 -14.34 -33.55
C GLN A 852 4.23 -12.82 -33.58
N VAL A 853 3.21 -12.10 -33.15
CA VAL A 853 3.18 -10.65 -33.09
C VAL A 853 3.42 -10.20 -31.64
N ALA A 854 4.33 -9.25 -31.47
CA ALA A 854 4.46 -8.46 -30.25
C ALA A 854 4.27 -6.99 -30.62
N LEU A 855 3.20 -6.38 -30.11
CA LEU A 855 2.85 -4.98 -30.28
C LEU A 855 3.05 -4.26 -28.94
N ILE A 856 3.77 -3.15 -28.97
CA ILE A 856 4.00 -2.28 -27.81
C ILE A 856 3.51 -0.88 -28.20
N GLU A 857 2.51 -0.38 -27.50
CA GLU A 857 1.96 0.95 -27.70
C GLU A 857 2.38 1.86 -26.55
N GLN A 858 2.97 2.99 -26.90
CA GLN A 858 3.46 3.99 -25.95
C GLN A 858 2.33 4.94 -25.54
N PRO A 859 2.35 5.49 -24.32
CA PRO A 859 1.33 6.43 -23.89
C PRO A 859 1.17 7.60 -24.87
N ASN A 860 -0.07 7.95 -25.19
CA ASN A 860 -0.36 9.08 -26.06
C ASN A 860 -1.57 9.87 -25.60
N LYS A 861 -1.45 11.18 -25.65
CA LYS A 861 -2.50 12.12 -25.29
C LYS A 861 -2.95 12.86 -26.54
N HIS A 862 -4.25 12.84 -26.81
CA HIS A 862 -4.83 13.54 -27.95
C HIS A 862 -6.26 13.97 -27.66
N CYS A 863 -6.77 14.91 -28.45
CA CYS A 863 -8.12 15.44 -28.31
C CYS A 863 -8.98 14.92 -29.46
N VAL A 864 -10.13 14.30 -29.17
CA VAL A 864 -11.05 13.84 -30.20
C VAL A 864 -12.35 14.65 -30.19
N ASN A 865 -12.92 14.88 -31.36
CA ASN A 865 -14.24 15.48 -31.48
C ASN A 865 -15.28 14.40 -31.74
N PHE A 866 -16.18 14.18 -30.78
CA PHE A 866 -17.21 13.17 -30.86
C PHE A 866 -18.59 13.81 -30.70
N GLY A 867 -19.44 13.73 -31.73
CA GLY A 867 -20.80 14.27 -31.68
C GLY A 867 -20.89 15.78 -31.44
N GLY A 868 -19.83 16.54 -31.74
CA GLY A 868 -19.74 17.98 -31.48
C GLY A 868 -19.19 18.34 -30.08
N THR A 869 -18.80 17.35 -29.28
CA THR A 869 -18.20 17.51 -27.95
C THR A 869 -16.72 17.08 -27.99
N GLN A 870 -15.85 17.89 -27.38
CA GLN A 870 -14.43 17.62 -27.26
C GLN A 870 -14.16 16.66 -26.10
N ASN A 871 -13.47 15.57 -26.38
CA ASN A 871 -13.09 14.57 -25.39
C ASN A 871 -11.57 14.46 -25.35
N PHE A 872 -11.01 14.65 -24.16
CA PHE A 872 -9.59 14.40 -23.94
C PHE A 872 -9.36 12.90 -23.78
N VAL A 873 -8.46 12.35 -24.59
CA VAL A 873 -8.10 10.93 -24.57
C VAL A 873 -6.67 10.81 -24.06
N ASP A 874 -6.53 10.07 -22.96
CA ASP A 874 -5.23 9.68 -22.39
C ASP A 874 -5.07 8.18 -22.56
N GLU A 875 -4.34 7.77 -23.59
CA GLU A 875 -4.11 6.36 -23.86
C GLU A 875 -2.88 5.87 -23.08
N PRO A 876 -3.04 4.85 -22.20
CA PRO A 876 -1.95 4.32 -21.39
C PRO A 876 -1.04 3.41 -22.22
N TYR A 877 0.12 3.07 -21.70
CA TYR A 877 0.97 2.04 -22.30
C TYR A 877 0.22 0.71 -22.45
N LYS A 878 0.27 0.07 -23.63
CA LYS A 878 -0.31 -1.26 -23.89
C LYS A 878 0.75 -2.20 -24.47
N ARG A 879 0.60 -3.49 -24.19
CA ARG A 879 1.44 -4.53 -24.79
C ARG A 879 0.61 -5.75 -25.15
N THR A 880 0.50 -6.03 -26.45
CA THR A 880 -0.23 -7.18 -26.98
C THR A 880 0.74 -8.24 -27.50
N HIS A 881 0.52 -9.51 -27.14
CA HIS A 881 1.12 -10.65 -27.84
C HIS A 881 0.03 -11.46 -28.53
N PHE A 882 0.21 -11.74 -29.81
CA PHE A 882 -0.76 -12.48 -30.61
C PHE A 882 -0.06 -13.54 -31.44
N THR A 883 -0.65 -14.71 -31.58
CA THR A 883 -0.12 -15.79 -32.43
C THR A 883 -1.20 -16.28 -33.37
N MET A 884 -0.88 -16.34 -34.67
CA MET A 884 -1.76 -16.95 -35.67
C MET A 884 -1.03 -17.98 -36.52
N LYS A 885 -1.79 -18.95 -37.04
CA LYS A 885 -1.33 -19.90 -38.04
C LYS A 885 -1.99 -19.59 -39.38
N ARG A 886 -1.21 -19.47 -40.44
CA ARG A 886 -1.70 -19.19 -41.80
C ARG A 886 -0.99 -20.03 -42.84
N GLY A 887 -1.74 -20.52 -43.81
CA GLY A 887 -1.23 -21.28 -44.94
C GLY A 887 -0.73 -20.36 -46.05
N TYR A 888 0.33 -20.77 -46.72
CA TYR A 888 0.81 -20.15 -47.96
C TYR A 888 0.91 -21.22 -49.03
N ARG A 889 0.17 -21.09 -50.14
CA ARG A 889 0.28 -21.94 -51.33
C ARG A 889 0.53 -21.05 -52.54
N ARG A 890 1.71 -21.19 -53.12
CA ARG A 890 2.05 -20.48 -54.37
C ARG A 890 1.25 -21.08 -55.51
N ILE A 891 0.45 -20.26 -56.18
CA ILE A 891 -0.12 -20.62 -57.48
C ILE A 891 0.92 -20.32 -58.57
N ASN A 892 1.26 -21.33 -59.37
CA ASN A 892 2.00 -21.10 -60.60
C ASN A 892 1.00 -20.49 -61.60
N GLN A 893 1.22 -19.24 -61.99
CA GLN A 893 0.64 -18.70 -63.22
C GLN A 893 1.54 -19.04 -64.39
#